data_AF-A0A7V0WV46-F1
#
_entry.id   AF-A0A7V0WV46-F1
#
_cell.length_a   1.000
_cell.length_b   1.000
_cell.length_c   1.000
_cell.angle_alpha   90.00
_cell.angle_beta   90.00
_cell.angle_gamma   90.00
#
_symmetry.space_group_name_H-M   'P 1'
#
loop_
_entity.id
_entity.type
_entity.pdbx_description
1 polymer ?
#
loop_
_entity_poly.entity_id
_entity_poly.type
_entity_poly.pdbx_seq_one_letter_code
_entity_poly.pdbx_strand_id
1 'polypeptide(L)'
;SSAFGSILGAPRILQATAMDRITPKIFAKGVGTGNEPRNALILTFFIALGGILIGELNVIARVVSIFFIITYGFLNLTCAIETWAGSDFRPSFRIPAWISIIGAIACFVVMIQLDFAAMIGATIILGAIFLLLKRKELKLQSGDTWGGVWSSLVKYGLTKLSSTDSKAQRNWRPNIMLFSGNPMARPHLIEMARTLVGKQGIFTNFELIENPNEEDLFKKAVKPKIETDNRGKKLITRKHECKNLYDGVETIAHVYGFAGFEPNTVLLGLPKTRKKIDSLSHTIKSLHLIDHNILLYRHVERFTSLTPKTIDLWWNGNSRNFNFGLSLLKYISTDSYWRDALVRIFVINYNTSKTDTIYSLLNQAADNARLMANVKVINNATERIAELDIIRSESANASLALLELSLFNPQQQNSIEEVTDLPFSTLLIEASSSFELVNANAQPEKLNQSNEVQITTPLEETIKLPEKEILAEVVRNTTKKQEELINNLNKNSISNTLQQLTAYTDELMAIVAKLFSSLEQIGDKQGKGSSISKVISDFTFQAKAKVSKFRDETLVETSNSLNESLKVYIEHIEKNLQSLPNKLIVNLNRNEFKARKNDSFSIHLFKTRSKLRGSLLGWPISHKVDIKNSAEIFLKQNRLEALNDYYEQLGLATFRHISNLRKCLIELAKSVDNETLTPDKLDELKRSTNESFTEAKAELEKVFSKIANAFTADLERNIQRFSFAIDKPETKYLVSPYRKIAKKRTTSIASIEELPKVYGKNINLYTNKNLLEFILISLNHRFSIKLTKQADELSRWANGKLTEANKELSAVFAELVSASEPPNVDTLSQKIADLKNTEVQERFEALFKDINSIIDELPETITVNDDNFFALIDSGKFPPSETREIELRQKAKLYVGTELISNARTEMDTLSSSFKELSTMLTDKLRLTLFNIENSIASHDSKESLPQNEIRSQLANEFKKTIETEQLHVKGLLEKFETQLYSYLKHALDPLHQMVYSKQHTVKKSKKTGKAKQPSFAKKTIAKIGNFLNKQFVNVVYSQSEGIMLANKLTSFESEFKVSNQSIQEMIVKLSPYEHSGRKIPFYYVSLFSGSTTLSKDLWIERPKEQQEAQRIIERFKSGFSGALIISGDRNSGKTTLSKYIAKTLLPSYNLHIVRAPKGGSTNV
;
A
#
# COMPACT_ATOMS: atom_id res chain seq x y z
N SER A 1 -30.92 -41.47 62.87
CA SER A 1 -30.95 -42.33 61.66
C SER A 1 -29.70 -42.17 60.80
N SER A 2 -29.29 -40.96 60.39
CA SER A 2 -28.17 -40.74 59.44
C SER A 2 -26.79 -41.21 59.91
N ALA A 3 -26.46 -41.07 61.19
CA ALA A 3 -25.20 -41.57 61.76
C ALA A 3 -25.11 -43.11 61.71
N PHE A 4 -26.23 -43.79 62.01
CA PHE A 4 -26.32 -45.25 61.92
C PHE A 4 -26.21 -45.75 60.47
N GLY A 5 -26.75 -45.00 59.50
CA GLY A 5 -26.53 -45.30 58.08
C GLY A 5 -25.06 -45.16 57.67
N SER A 6 -24.37 -44.13 58.16
CA SER A 6 -22.97 -43.85 57.80
C SER A 6 -21.99 -44.86 58.40
N ILE A 7 -22.21 -45.29 59.66
CA ILE A 7 -21.35 -46.27 60.34
C ILE A 7 -21.48 -47.68 59.74
N LEU A 8 -22.61 -48.00 59.09
CA LEU A 8 -22.80 -49.25 58.36
C LEU A 8 -22.33 -49.16 56.90
N GLY A 9 -22.46 -47.98 56.26
CA GLY A 9 -22.13 -47.78 54.85
C GLY A 9 -20.63 -47.65 54.55
N ALA A 10 -19.91 -46.81 55.31
CA ALA A 10 -18.50 -46.54 55.05
C ALA A 10 -17.59 -47.79 55.11
N PRO A 11 -17.76 -48.72 56.08
CA PRO A 11 -16.99 -49.97 56.12
C PRO A 11 -17.20 -50.85 54.90
N ARG A 12 -18.42 -50.87 54.32
CA ARG A 12 -18.73 -51.68 53.14
C ARG A 12 -18.11 -51.10 51.86
N ILE A 13 -18.06 -49.78 51.71
CA ILE A 13 -17.33 -49.14 50.60
C ILE A 13 -15.84 -49.48 50.68
N LEU A 14 -15.26 -49.41 51.89
CA LEU A 14 -13.86 -49.76 52.10
C LEU A 14 -13.60 -51.25 51.85
N GLN A 15 -14.52 -52.14 52.23
CA GLN A 15 -14.44 -53.57 51.94
C GLN A 15 -14.47 -53.84 50.43
N ALA A 16 -15.40 -53.22 49.68
CA ALA A 16 -15.51 -53.38 48.23
C ALA A 16 -14.24 -52.93 47.49
N THR A 17 -13.73 -51.75 47.81
CA THR A 17 -12.46 -51.25 47.22
C THR A 17 -11.25 -52.12 47.58
N ALA A 18 -11.27 -52.79 48.73
CA ALA A 18 -10.22 -53.74 49.12
C ALA A 18 -10.32 -55.07 48.36
N MET A 19 -11.55 -55.50 48.01
CA MET A 19 -11.77 -56.67 47.13
C MET A 19 -11.23 -56.41 45.72
N ASP A 20 -11.40 -55.19 45.21
CA ASP A 20 -10.84 -54.74 43.92
C ASP A 20 -9.32 -54.48 43.97
N ARG A 21 -8.66 -54.78 45.11
CA ARG A 21 -7.22 -54.61 45.34
C ARG A 21 -6.73 -53.16 45.25
N ILE A 22 -7.63 -52.19 45.34
CA ILE A 22 -7.34 -50.75 45.36
C ILE A 22 -6.79 -50.36 46.74
N THR A 23 -7.44 -50.81 47.82
CA THR A 23 -7.04 -50.58 49.22
C THR A 23 -6.46 -51.86 49.87
N PRO A 24 -5.81 -51.79 51.05
CA PRO A 24 -5.19 -52.96 51.67
C PRO A 24 -6.16 -54.14 51.90
N LYS A 25 -5.73 -55.35 51.52
CA LYS A 25 -6.55 -56.59 51.57
C LYS A 25 -7.11 -56.93 52.96
N ILE A 26 -6.50 -56.42 54.03
CA ILE A 26 -6.98 -56.62 55.41
C ILE A 26 -8.43 -56.13 55.62
N PHE A 27 -8.89 -55.15 54.84
CA PHE A 27 -10.25 -54.62 54.90
C PHE A 27 -11.26 -55.41 54.06
N ALA A 28 -10.82 -56.29 53.16
CA ALA A 28 -11.69 -57.13 52.34
C ALA A 28 -12.30 -58.31 53.12
N LYS A 29 -11.72 -58.67 54.28
CA LYS A 29 -12.14 -59.81 55.10
C LYS A 29 -13.45 -59.50 55.84
N GLY A 30 -14.55 -60.13 55.45
CA GLY A 30 -15.80 -60.12 56.23
C GLY A 30 -15.95 -61.36 57.12
N VAL A 31 -16.84 -61.27 58.12
CA VAL A 31 -17.03 -62.30 59.16
C VAL A 31 -18.52 -62.63 59.33
N GLY A 32 -18.82 -63.93 59.47
CA GLY A 32 -20.19 -64.44 59.65
C GLY A 32 -20.96 -64.57 58.33
N THR A 33 -22.21 -65.02 58.41
CA THR A 33 -23.07 -65.28 57.24
C THR A 33 -23.43 -64.00 56.46
N GLY A 34 -23.41 -62.84 57.11
CA GLY A 34 -23.65 -61.52 56.50
C GLY A 34 -22.43 -60.83 55.89
N ASN A 35 -21.26 -61.48 55.89
CA ASN A 35 -19.99 -60.92 55.39
C ASN A 35 -19.60 -59.56 56.02
N GLU A 36 -19.85 -59.40 57.32
CA GLU A 36 -19.72 -58.11 57.99
C GLU A 36 -18.25 -57.64 58.09
N PRO A 37 -17.90 -56.42 57.64
CA PRO A 37 -16.53 -55.97 57.51
C PRO A 37 -15.97 -55.44 58.84
N ARG A 38 -15.69 -56.35 59.80
CA ARG A 38 -15.24 -55.99 61.15
C ARG A 38 -14.00 -55.10 61.15
N ASN A 39 -12.99 -55.41 60.34
CA ASN A 39 -11.75 -54.64 60.28
C ASN A 39 -11.96 -53.21 59.76
N ALA A 40 -12.81 -53.06 58.74
CA ALA A 40 -13.15 -51.74 58.20
C ALA A 40 -14.04 -50.95 59.18
N LEU A 41 -14.95 -51.64 59.88
CA LEU A 41 -15.81 -51.05 60.91
C LEU A 41 -15.00 -50.52 62.09
N ILE A 42 -14.00 -51.27 62.56
CA ILE A 42 -13.08 -50.82 63.62
C ILE A 42 -12.33 -49.55 63.19
N LEU A 43 -11.85 -49.51 61.94
CA LEU A 43 -11.20 -48.31 61.41
C LEU A 43 -12.17 -47.11 61.36
N THR A 44 -13.38 -47.31 60.82
CA THR A 44 -14.41 -46.27 60.79
C THR A 44 -14.78 -45.79 62.19
N PHE A 45 -14.85 -46.69 63.18
CA PHE A 45 -15.09 -46.35 64.57
C PHE A 45 -14.00 -45.44 65.13
N PHE A 46 -12.72 -45.75 64.94
CA PHE A 46 -11.63 -44.89 65.42
C PHE A 46 -11.58 -43.53 64.73
N ILE A 47 -11.86 -43.46 63.41
CA ILE A 47 -11.95 -42.19 62.69
C ILE A 47 -13.12 -41.35 63.21
N ALA A 48 -14.28 -41.96 63.42
CA ALA A 48 -15.46 -41.28 63.97
C ALA A 48 -15.23 -40.82 65.41
N LEU A 49 -14.60 -41.66 66.24
CA LEU A 49 -14.22 -41.33 67.61
C LEU A 49 -13.26 -40.14 67.64
N GLY A 50 -12.26 -40.10 66.75
CA GLY A 50 -11.37 -38.95 66.60
C GLY A 50 -12.12 -37.66 66.29
N GLY A 51 -13.14 -37.72 65.43
CA GLY A 51 -14.04 -36.59 65.18
C GLY A 51 -14.81 -36.16 66.43
N ILE A 52 -15.36 -37.11 67.19
CA ILE A 52 -16.11 -36.82 68.43
C ILE A 52 -15.21 -36.16 69.49
N LEU A 53 -13.96 -36.62 69.64
CA LEU A 53 -13.00 -36.09 70.62
C LEU A 53 -12.59 -34.63 70.36
N ILE A 54 -12.73 -34.12 69.13
CA ILE A 54 -12.50 -32.70 68.81
C ILE A 54 -13.52 -31.80 69.56
N GLY A 55 -14.71 -32.31 69.89
CA GLY A 55 -15.71 -31.60 70.71
C GLY A 55 -16.36 -30.37 70.06
N GLU A 56 -15.93 -29.98 68.86
CA GLU A 56 -16.42 -28.79 68.15
C GLU A 56 -17.07 -29.14 66.80
N LEU A 57 -18.40 -29.04 66.75
CA LEU A 57 -19.20 -29.38 65.56
C LEU A 57 -18.82 -28.57 64.33
N ASN A 58 -18.50 -27.27 64.50
CA ASN A 58 -18.20 -26.36 63.39
C ASN A 58 -16.91 -26.74 62.64
N VAL A 59 -15.89 -27.20 63.37
CA VAL A 59 -14.62 -27.65 62.78
C VAL A 59 -14.83 -28.95 62.00
N ILE A 60 -15.57 -29.90 62.58
CA ILE A 60 -15.87 -31.19 61.94
C ILE A 60 -16.68 -30.98 60.66
N ALA A 61 -17.73 -30.15 60.72
CA ALA A 61 -18.58 -29.86 59.57
C ALA A 61 -17.79 -29.28 58.40
N ARG A 62 -16.83 -28.38 58.68
CA ARG A 62 -15.97 -27.77 57.66
C ARG A 62 -15.08 -28.81 56.97
N VAL A 63 -14.38 -29.64 57.74
CA VAL A 63 -13.46 -30.67 57.21
C VAL A 63 -14.21 -31.70 56.38
N VAL A 64 -15.34 -32.22 56.89
CA VAL A 64 -16.14 -33.23 56.20
C VAL A 64 -16.73 -32.68 54.90
N SER A 65 -17.20 -31.43 54.89
CA SER A 65 -17.75 -30.79 53.69
C SER A 65 -16.73 -30.71 52.55
N ILE A 66 -15.47 -30.42 52.86
CA ILE A 66 -14.39 -30.34 51.87
C ILE A 66 -14.15 -31.69 51.19
N PHE A 67 -14.19 -32.80 51.94
CA PHE A 67 -14.07 -34.15 51.37
C PHE A 67 -15.25 -34.55 50.48
N PHE A 68 -16.48 -34.12 50.80
CA PHE A 68 -17.62 -34.36 49.90
C PHE A 68 -17.54 -33.52 48.62
N ILE A 69 -17.21 -32.23 48.75
CA ILE A 69 -17.16 -31.32 47.61
C ILE A 69 -16.02 -31.69 46.65
N ILE A 70 -14.85 -32.13 47.16
CA ILE A 70 -13.76 -32.59 46.28
C ILE A 70 -14.17 -33.83 45.48
N THR A 71 -14.88 -34.80 46.09
CA THR A 71 -15.39 -35.98 45.39
C THR A 71 -16.37 -35.58 44.29
N TYR A 72 -17.30 -34.66 44.55
CA TYR A 72 -18.21 -34.13 43.53
C TYR A 72 -17.47 -33.37 42.42
N GLY A 73 -16.42 -32.62 42.76
CA GLY A 73 -15.57 -31.94 41.80
C GLY A 73 -14.87 -32.91 40.84
N PHE A 74 -14.28 -33.98 41.37
CA PHE A 74 -13.60 -35.01 40.56
C PHE A 74 -14.56 -35.84 39.72
N LEU A 75 -15.76 -36.16 40.21
CA LEU A 75 -16.79 -36.84 39.41
C LEU A 75 -17.18 -36.00 38.19
N ASN A 76 -17.41 -34.71 38.41
CA ASN A 76 -17.70 -33.75 37.35
C ASN A 76 -16.53 -33.62 36.36
N LEU A 77 -15.29 -33.52 36.85
CA LEU A 77 -14.09 -33.44 36.00
C LEU A 77 -13.89 -34.70 35.15
N THR A 78 -14.03 -35.88 35.76
CA THR A 78 -13.89 -37.17 35.07
C THR A 78 -14.94 -37.33 33.99
N CYS A 79 -16.20 -36.99 34.28
CA CYS A 79 -17.28 -36.97 33.30
C CYS A 79 -16.98 -36.04 32.12
N ALA A 80 -16.42 -34.85 32.37
CA ALA A 80 -16.03 -33.91 31.32
C ALA A 80 -14.91 -34.46 30.43
N ILE A 81 -13.87 -35.06 31.03
CA ILE A 81 -12.72 -35.64 30.30
C ILE A 81 -13.16 -36.85 29.45
N GLU A 82 -13.94 -37.77 30.02
CA GLU A 82 -14.42 -38.95 29.31
C GLU A 82 -15.40 -38.60 28.20
N THR A 83 -16.27 -37.60 28.39
CA THR A 83 -17.16 -37.10 27.32
C THR A 83 -16.37 -36.47 26.16
N TRP A 84 -15.19 -35.92 26.44
CA TRP A 84 -14.34 -35.29 25.42
C TRP A 84 -13.43 -36.30 24.70
N ALA A 85 -12.91 -37.30 25.42
CA ALA A 85 -11.81 -38.14 24.94
C ALA A 85 -12.09 -39.65 24.89
N GLY A 86 -13.10 -40.15 25.62
CA GLY A 86 -13.42 -41.56 25.71
C GLY A 86 -14.14 -42.08 24.47
N SER A 87 -13.63 -43.16 23.86
CA SER A 87 -14.35 -43.89 22.80
C SER A 87 -15.52 -44.73 23.35
N ASP A 88 -15.38 -45.14 24.61
CA ASP A 88 -16.21 -46.16 25.25
C ASP A 88 -17.25 -45.55 26.20
N PHE A 89 -17.06 -44.30 26.63
CA PHE A 89 -18.00 -43.58 27.47
C PHE A 89 -19.20 -43.06 26.67
N ARG A 90 -20.36 -43.74 26.79
CA ARG A 90 -21.61 -43.41 26.07
C ARG A 90 -22.81 -43.37 27.02
N PRO A 91 -22.94 -42.31 27.84
CA PRO A 91 -24.02 -42.24 28.81
C PRO A 91 -25.38 -42.17 28.08
N SER A 92 -26.34 -42.99 28.54
CA SER A 92 -27.72 -42.97 28.03
C SER A 92 -28.38 -41.60 28.27
N PHE A 93 -28.09 -40.99 29.42
CA PHE A 93 -28.44 -39.61 29.74
C PHE A 93 -27.31 -38.66 29.32
N ARG A 94 -27.51 -37.89 28.24
CA ARG A 94 -26.48 -37.03 27.65
C ARG A 94 -26.43 -35.67 28.33
N ILE A 95 -25.35 -35.42 29.08
CA ILE A 95 -25.05 -34.12 29.66
C ILE A 95 -23.90 -33.49 28.85
N PRO A 96 -24.03 -32.23 28.38
CA PRO A 96 -22.92 -31.52 27.75
C PRO A 96 -21.71 -31.40 28.69
N ALA A 97 -20.50 -31.67 28.18
CA ALA A 97 -19.26 -31.64 28.99
C ALA A 97 -19.04 -30.32 29.74
N TRP A 98 -19.49 -29.19 29.18
CA TRP A 98 -19.35 -27.88 29.82
C TRP A 98 -20.17 -27.75 31.12
N ILE A 99 -21.29 -28.47 31.26
CA ILE A 99 -22.08 -28.49 32.52
C ILE A 99 -21.26 -29.16 33.62
N SER A 100 -20.62 -30.28 33.30
CA SER A 100 -19.71 -30.97 34.23
C SER A 100 -18.49 -30.10 34.55
N ILE A 101 -17.93 -29.35 33.59
CA ILE A 101 -16.86 -28.37 33.87
C ILE A 101 -17.32 -27.29 34.86
N ILE A 102 -18.52 -26.74 34.67
CA ILE A 102 -19.08 -25.75 35.61
C ILE A 102 -19.28 -26.38 36.99
N GLY A 103 -19.80 -27.60 37.07
CA GLY A 103 -19.96 -28.33 38.33
C GLY A 103 -18.62 -28.51 39.06
N ALA A 104 -17.56 -28.88 38.33
CA ALA A 104 -16.21 -29.01 38.89
C ALA A 104 -15.68 -27.67 39.40
N ILE A 105 -15.78 -26.60 38.62
CA ILE A 105 -15.35 -25.25 39.01
C ILE A 105 -16.13 -24.76 40.23
N ALA A 106 -17.45 -24.97 40.26
CA ALA A 106 -18.29 -24.59 41.40
C ALA A 106 -17.85 -25.32 42.68
N CYS A 107 -17.51 -26.61 42.58
CA CYS A 107 -16.97 -27.37 43.72
C CYS A 107 -15.65 -26.74 44.23
N PHE A 108 -14.71 -26.41 43.33
CA PHE A 108 -13.46 -25.74 43.72
C PHE A 108 -13.70 -24.36 44.36
N VAL A 109 -14.60 -23.55 43.81
CA VAL A 109 -14.92 -22.22 44.37
C VAL A 109 -15.54 -22.34 45.76
N VAL A 110 -16.48 -23.26 45.95
CA VAL A 110 -17.10 -23.49 47.27
C VAL A 110 -16.05 -23.99 48.27
N MET A 111 -15.14 -24.88 47.87
CA MET A 111 -14.05 -25.32 48.76
C MET A 111 -13.15 -24.16 49.22
N ILE A 112 -12.78 -23.26 48.29
CA ILE A 112 -11.98 -22.06 48.60
C ILE A 112 -12.73 -21.15 49.59
N GLN A 113 -14.05 -20.96 49.40
CA GLN A 113 -14.87 -20.13 50.29
C GLN A 113 -15.07 -20.74 51.68
N LEU A 114 -15.13 -22.07 51.79
CA LEU A 114 -15.31 -22.76 53.07
C LEU A 114 -14.02 -22.76 53.90
N ASP A 115 -12.90 -23.21 53.32
CA ASP A 115 -11.60 -23.22 53.98
C ASP A 115 -10.47 -23.48 52.98
N PHE A 116 -9.65 -22.47 52.73
CA PHE A 116 -8.54 -22.59 51.81
C PHE A 116 -7.45 -23.54 52.31
N ALA A 117 -7.16 -23.56 53.62
CA ALA A 117 -6.11 -24.37 54.19
C ALA A 117 -6.49 -25.86 54.18
N ALA A 118 -7.72 -26.18 54.59
CA ALA A 118 -8.21 -27.55 54.56
C ALA A 118 -8.45 -28.06 53.12
N MET A 119 -8.77 -27.20 52.16
CA MET A 119 -8.78 -27.55 50.73
C MET A 119 -7.39 -27.99 50.23
N ILE A 120 -6.34 -27.23 50.54
CA ILE A 120 -4.96 -27.59 50.17
C ILE A 120 -4.59 -28.94 50.80
N GLY A 121 -4.87 -29.11 52.09
CA GLY A 121 -4.63 -30.36 52.81
C GLY A 121 -5.33 -31.56 52.16
N ALA A 122 -6.63 -31.45 51.89
CA ALA A 122 -7.42 -32.50 51.24
C ALA A 122 -6.91 -32.82 49.83
N THR A 123 -6.51 -31.81 49.06
CA THR A 123 -5.97 -31.97 47.70
C THR A 123 -4.63 -32.68 47.70
N ILE A 124 -3.74 -32.36 48.64
CA ILE A 124 -2.45 -33.05 48.82
C ILE A 124 -2.68 -34.53 49.18
N ILE A 125 -3.58 -34.80 50.13
CA ILE A 125 -3.92 -36.17 50.54
C ILE A 125 -4.47 -36.97 49.36
N LEU A 126 -5.43 -36.40 48.63
CA LEU A 126 -6.03 -37.06 47.48
C LEU A 126 -5.03 -37.26 46.33
N GLY A 127 -4.18 -36.26 46.07
CA GLY A 127 -3.09 -36.35 45.10
C GLY A 127 -2.07 -37.44 45.45
N ALA A 128 -1.72 -37.56 46.73
CA ALA A 128 -0.86 -38.63 47.22
C ALA A 128 -1.51 -40.01 47.03
N ILE A 129 -2.80 -40.15 47.38
CA ILE A 129 -3.55 -41.40 47.15
C ILE A 129 -3.59 -41.73 45.64
N PHE A 130 -3.90 -40.76 44.79
CA PHE A 130 -3.94 -40.95 43.33
C PHE A 130 -2.58 -41.41 42.78
N LEU A 131 -1.47 -40.78 43.18
CA LEU A 131 -0.13 -41.17 42.75
C LEU A 131 0.26 -42.58 43.26
N LEU A 132 -0.13 -42.94 44.48
CA LEU A 132 0.07 -44.28 45.03
C LEU A 132 -0.72 -45.33 44.24
N LEU A 133 -1.96 -45.03 43.85
CA LEU A 133 -2.79 -45.93 43.04
C LEU A 133 -2.26 -46.05 41.61
N LYS A 134 -1.93 -44.93 40.95
CA LYS A 134 -1.36 -44.92 39.59
C LYS A 134 -0.07 -45.74 39.50
N ARG A 135 0.80 -45.67 40.53
CA ARG A 135 2.01 -46.49 40.59
C ARG A 135 1.71 -48.00 40.69
N LYS A 136 0.61 -48.39 41.34
CA LYS A 136 0.18 -49.79 41.42
C LYS A 136 -0.51 -50.29 40.14
N GLU A 137 -1.25 -49.43 39.43
CA GLU A 137 -1.99 -49.76 38.21
C GLU A 137 -1.15 -49.86 36.93
N LEU A 138 0.09 -49.38 36.90
CA LEU A 138 1.01 -49.54 35.75
C LEU A 138 1.28 -51.01 35.34
N LYS A 139 0.74 -51.99 36.06
CA LYS A 139 0.80 -53.43 35.73
C LYS A 139 -0.49 -54.04 35.19
N LEU A 140 -1.63 -53.33 35.15
CA LEU A 140 -2.91 -53.92 34.74
C LEU A 140 -3.64 -53.06 33.69
N GLN A 141 -3.84 -53.66 32.53
CA GLN A 141 -4.61 -53.26 31.34
C GLN A 141 -5.73 -52.22 31.59
N SER A 142 -5.44 -50.93 31.38
CA SER A 142 -6.48 -49.92 31.15
C SER A 142 -6.11 -49.10 29.92
N GLY A 143 -7.06 -48.96 29.00
CA GLY A 143 -6.90 -48.29 27.71
C GLY A 143 -6.43 -46.85 27.86
N ASP A 144 -5.53 -46.42 26.98
CA ASP A 144 -4.88 -45.10 27.08
C ASP A 144 -5.83 -43.97 26.66
N THR A 145 -6.65 -43.52 27.60
CA THR A 145 -7.58 -42.38 27.45
C THR A 145 -6.85 -41.11 26.99
N TRP A 146 -5.56 -40.96 27.35
CA TRP A 146 -4.73 -39.85 26.89
C TRP A 146 -4.42 -39.91 25.40
N GLY A 147 -4.26 -41.09 24.82
CA GLY A 147 -4.11 -41.27 23.37
C GLY A 147 -5.33 -40.74 22.60
N GLY A 148 -6.53 -40.95 23.12
CA GLY A 148 -7.79 -40.40 22.60
C GLY A 148 -7.83 -38.88 22.63
N VAL A 149 -7.39 -38.26 23.75
CA VAL A 149 -7.25 -36.79 23.87
C VAL A 149 -6.35 -36.22 22.78
N TRP A 150 -5.15 -36.79 22.62
CA TRP A 150 -4.18 -36.30 21.63
C TRP A 150 -4.67 -36.45 20.19
N SER A 151 -5.30 -37.59 19.86
CA SER A 151 -5.89 -37.81 18.54
C SER A 151 -6.98 -36.78 18.22
N SER A 152 -7.88 -36.51 19.16
CA SER A 152 -8.93 -35.51 19.02
C SER A 152 -8.37 -34.10 18.86
N LEU A 153 -7.33 -33.75 19.63
CA LEU A 153 -6.65 -32.46 19.52
C LEU A 153 -5.97 -32.29 18.15
N VAL A 154 -5.25 -33.31 17.68
CA VAL A 154 -4.61 -33.31 16.36
C VAL A 154 -5.65 -33.17 15.24
N LYS A 155 -6.75 -33.95 15.31
CA LYS A 155 -7.84 -33.87 14.32
C LYS A 155 -8.48 -32.48 14.28
N TYR A 156 -8.76 -31.90 15.46
CA TYR A 156 -9.28 -30.54 15.57
C TYR A 156 -8.29 -29.53 14.97
N GLY A 157 -7.01 -29.64 15.31
CA GLY A 157 -5.94 -28.79 14.78
C GLY A 157 -5.85 -28.85 13.26
N LEU A 158 -5.83 -30.05 12.67
CA LEU A 158 -5.77 -30.25 11.21
C LEU A 158 -7.00 -29.64 10.51
N THR A 159 -8.20 -29.85 11.07
CA THR A 159 -9.45 -29.28 10.53
C THR A 159 -9.44 -27.75 10.60
N LYS A 160 -8.86 -27.18 11.66
CA LYS A 160 -8.76 -25.72 11.80
C LYS A 160 -7.75 -25.15 10.80
N LEU A 161 -6.60 -25.81 10.64
CA LEU A 161 -5.58 -25.42 9.67
C LEU A 161 -6.10 -25.50 8.23
N SER A 162 -6.88 -26.53 7.88
CA SER A 162 -7.47 -26.66 6.53
C SER A 162 -8.53 -25.60 6.22
N SER A 163 -9.16 -25.00 7.23
CA SER A 163 -10.19 -23.96 7.07
C SER A 163 -9.64 -22.53 6.92
N THR A 164 -8.33 -22.35 7.12
CA THR A 164 -7.66 -21.04 7.06
C THR A 164 -6.94 -20.95 5.72
N ASP A 165 -7.11 -19.84 4.99
CA ASP A 165 -6.37 -19.59 3.74
C ASP A 165 -4.87 -19.45 4.05
N SER A 166 -4.14 -20.56 3.97
CA SER A 166 -2.72 -20.71 4.29
C SER A 166 -1.78 -20.08 3.23
N LYS A 167 -2.34 -19.39 2.23
CA LYS A 167 -1.61 -18.82 1.08
C LYS A 167 -0.97 -17.44 1.36
N ALA A 168 -1.07 -16.90 2.57
CA ALA A 168 -0.46 -15.61 2.89
C ALA A 168 1.05 -15.75 3.19
N GLN A 169 1.89 -15.20 2.30
CA GLN A 169 3.37 -15.20 2.37
C GLN A 169 3.93 -14.83 3.76
N ARG A 170 3.29 -13.88 4.47
CA ARG A 170 3.75 -13.39 5.78
C ARG A 170 3.85 -14.48 6.87
N ASN A 171 3.11 -15.58 6.72
CA ASN A 171 3.05 -16.67 7.70
C ASN A 171 3.55 -18.01 7.13
N TRP A 172 4.29 -18.00 6.01
CA TRP A 172 4.83 -19.23 5.43
C TRP A 172 5.80 -19.92 6.39
N ARG A 173 5.64 -21.26 6.50
CA ARG A 173 6.52 -22.12 7.30
C ARG A 173 6.99 -23.30 6.45
N PRO A 174 8.29 -23.64 6.49
CA PRO A 174 8.82 -24.76 5.72
C PRO A 174 8.29 -26.10 6.27
N ASN A 175 7.65 -26.85 5.39
CA ASN A 175 7.30 -28.26 5.58
C ASN A 175 7.99 -29.08 4.49
N ILE A 176 9.19 -29.56 4.82
CA ILE A 176 10.14 -30.09 3.85
C ILE A 176 10.02 -31.62 3.73
N MET A 177 9.81 -32.10 2.52
CA MET A 177 10.07 -33.49 2.14
C MET A 177 11.55 -33.63 1.78
N LEU A 178 12.31 -34.26 2.67
CA LEU A 178 13.74 -34.49 2.48
C LEU A 178 13.96 -35.87 1.86
N PHE A 179 14.68 -35.93 0.74
CA PHE A 179 15.16 -37.19 0.17
C PHE A 179 16.67 -37.29 0.32
N SER A 180 17.12 -37.71 1.51
CA SER A 180 18.55 -37.81 1.82
C SER A 180 19.22 -39.07 1.26
N GLY A 181 18.44 -40.08 0.87
CA GLY A 181 18.95 -41.44 0.66
C GLY A 181 19.25 -42.10 2.00
N ASN A 182 20.36 -42.85 2.11
CA ASN A 182 20.81 -43.39 3.40
C ASN A 182 21.26 -42.22 4.31
N PRO A 183 20.59 -41.99 5.47
CA PRO A 183 20.89 -40.90 6.40
C PRO A 183 22.35 -40.84 6.85
N MET A 184 22.98 -42.01 7.00
CA MET A 184 24.38 -42.13 7.46
C MET A 184 25.37 -41.78 6.34
N ALA A 185 24.98 -41.94 5.08
CA ALA A 185 25.83 -41.65 3.94
C ALA A 185 25.84 -40.16 3.55
N ARG A 186 24.78 -39.40 3.89
CA ARG A 186 24.64 -37.97 3.55
C ARG A 186 24.11 -37.14 4.74
N PRO A 187 24.84 -37.09 5.87
CA PRO A 187 24.40 -36.36 7.06
C PRO A 187 24.20 -34.86 6.78
N HIS A 188 24.98 -34.27 5.87
CA HIS A 188 24.89 -32.86 5.48
C HIS A 188 23.50 -32.46 4.94
N LEU A 189 22.77 -33.35 4.27
CA LEU A 189 21.41 -33.05 3.79
C LEU A 189 20.41 -32.94 4.94
N ILE A 190 20.55 -33.78 5.97
CA ILE A 190 19.72 -33.75 7.18
C ILE A 190 20.03 -32.49 8.00
N GLU A 191 21.30 -32.14 8.11
CA GLU A 191 21.74 -30.91 8.78
C GLU A 191 21.22 -29.66 8.07
N MET A 192 21.28 -29.64 6.74
CA MET A 192 20.72 -28.54 5.95
C MET A 192 19.19 -28.48 6.09
N ALA A 193 18.47 -29.60 5.98
CA ALA A 193 17.02 -29.64 6.18
C ALA A 193 16.62 -29.08 7.56
N ARG A 194 17.37 -29.46 8.60
CA ARG A 194 17.16 -28.96 9.96
C ARG A 194 17.39 -27.46 10.09
N THR A 195 18.46 -26.97 9.46
CA THR A 195 18.77 -25.54 9.39
C THR A 195 17.62 -24.77 8.73
N LEU A 196 17.10 -25.28 7.61
CA LEU A 196 16.05 -24.63 6.82
C LEU A 196 14.69 -24.61 7.53
N VAL A 197 14.39 -25.58 8.40
CA VAL A 197 13.11 -25.57 9.15
C VAL A 197 13.17 -24.75 10.44
N GLY A 198 14.37 -24.50 10.97
CA GLY A 198 14.58 -23.85 12.26
C GLY A 198 13.73 -24.48 13.38
N LYS A 199 13.16 -23.64 14.25
CA LYS A 199 12.35 -24.09 15.38
C LYS A 199 10.85 -24.28 15.08
N GLN A 200 10.37 -23.73 13.97
CA GLN A 200 8.93 -23.60 13.70
C GLN A 200 8.44 -24.41 12.50
N GLY A 201 9.34 -24.82 11.61
CA GLY A 201 9.04 -25.72 10.50
C GLY A 201 9.15 -27.19 10.89
N ILE A 202 8.90 -28.05 9.91
CA ILE A 202 9.07 -29.50 10.06
C ILE A 202 9.71 -30.06 8.79
N PHE A 203 10.44 -31.15 8.92
CA PHE A 203 10.81 -31.96 7.77
C PHE A 203 10.58 -33.43 8.04
N THR A 204 10.28 -34.19 6.99
CA THR A 204 10.18 -35.65 7.02
C THR A 204 11.22 -36.23 6.08
N ASN A 205 12.02 -37.18 6.55
CA ASN A 205 13.01 -37.84 5.72
C ASN A 205 12.41 -39.07 5.03
N PHE A 206 12.58 -39.14 3.72
CA PHE A 206 12.23 -40.27 2.87
C PHE A 206 13.50 -40.96 2.39
N GLU A 207 13.69 -42.19 2.84
CA GLU A 207 14.76 -43.07 2.37
C GLU A 207 14.18 -43.98 1.29
N LEU A 208 14.57 -43.73 0.04
CA LEU A 208 14.15 -44.51 -1.12
C LEU A 208 15.22 -45.55 -1.46
N ILE A 209 14.80 -46.81 -1.51
CA ILE A 209 15.65 -47.96 -1.84
C ILE A 209 15.25 -48.42 -3.24
N GLU A 210 16.17 -48.31 -4.19
CA GLU A 210 15.95 -48.68 -5.58
C GLU A 210 16.00 -50.21 -5.74
N ASN A 211 14.90 -50.82 -6.20
CA ASN A 211 14.80 -52.25 -6.50
C ASN A 211 14.15 -52.45 -7.89
N PRO A 212 14.95 -52.67 -8.96
CA PRO A 212 14.43 -52.77 -10.34
C PRO A 212 13.47 -53.95 -10.58
N ASN A 213 13.54 -54.99 -9.75
CA ASN A 213 12.74 -56.21 -9.88
C ASN A 213 11.41 -56.16 -9.11
N GLU A 214 11.13 -55.05 -8.42
CA GLU A 214 9.90 -54.88 -7.63
C GLU A 214 8.72 -54.56 -8.54
N GLU A 215 7.62 -55.33 -8.50
CA GLU A 215 6.43 -55.05 -9.32
C GLU A 215 5.52 -53.97 -8.72
N ASP A 216 5.44 -53.92 -7.38
CA ASP A 216 4.62 -52.97 -6.63
C ASP A 216 5.23 -51.56 -6.64
N LEU A 217 4.41 -50.55 -6.96
CA LEU A 217 4.84 -49.15 -6.97
C LEU A 217 5.21 -48.63 -5.57
N PHE A 218 4.55 -49.13 -4.52
CA PHE A 218 4.83 -48.82 -3.11
C PHE A 218 4.37 -49.98 -2.21
N LYS A 219 5.29 -50.79 -1.67
CA LYS A 219 4.97 -51.65 -0.52
C LYS A 219 4.52 -50.80 0.67
N LYS A 220 3.57 -51.31 1.46
CA LYS A 220 3.09 -50.66 2.68
C LYS A 220 4.30 -50.35 3.58
N ALA A 221 4.56 -49.07 3.79
CA ALA A 221 5.73 -48.60 4.53
C ALA A 221 5.88 -49.36 5.86
N VAL A 222 7.11 -49.75 6.19
CA VAL A 222 7.46 -50.14 7.56
C VAL A 222 7.01 -49.00 8.47
N LYS A 223 6.39 -49.33 9.62
CA LYS A 223 5.92 -48.32 10.59
C LYS A 223 6.99 -47.22 10.74
N PRO A 224 6.63 -45.92 10.63
CA PRO A 224 7.59 -44.83 10.68
C PRO A 224 8.45 -44.99 11.94
N LYS A 225 9.77 -45.04 11.76
CA LYS A 225 10.71 -45.15 12.86
C LYS A 225 11.11 -43.74 13.28
N ILE A 226 11.06 -43.47 14.58
CA ILE A 226 11.72 -42.30 15.16
C ILE A 226 13.17 -42.73 15.36
N GLU A 227 14.01 -42.37 14.39
CA GLU A 227 15.44 -42.61 14.45
C GLU A 227 16.10 -41.46 15.21
N THR A 228 17.28 -41.72 15.75
CA THR A 228 18.11 -40.67 16.34
C THR A 228 19.28 -40.46 15.39
N ASP A 229 19.50 -39.21 14.99
CA ASP A 229 20.65 -38.90 14.14
C ASP A 229 21.97 -38.97 14.93
N ASN A 230 23.09 -38.78 14.23
CA ASN A 230 24.44 -38.83 14.81
C ASN A 230 24.69 -37.80 15.93
N ARG A 231 23.78 -36.81 16.11
CA ARG A 231 23.86 -35.77 17.14
C ARG A 231 22.83 -35.96 18.25
N GLY A 232 22.17 -37.12 18.34
CA GLY A 232 21.19 -37.41 19.38
C GLY A 232 19.80 -36.79 19.14
N LYS A 233 19.52 -36.23 17.95
CA LYS A 233 18.24 -35.57 17.64
C LYS A 233 17.26 -36.53 16.96
N LYS A 234 16.00 -36.47 17.39
CA LYS A 234 14.91 -37.28 16.82
C LYS A 234 14.64 -36.88 15.36
N LEU A 235 14.52 -37.89 14.51
CA LEU A 235 14.23 -37.78 13.07
C LEU A 235 13.07 -38.72 12.71
N ILE A 236 12.10 -38.20 11.97
CA ILE A 236 11.02 -39.02 11.40
C ILE A 236 11.50 -39.53 10.04
N THR A 237 11.83 -40.82 9.97
CA THR A 237 12.26 -41.49 8.73
C THR A 237 11.16 -42.43 8.24
N ARG A 238 10.85 -42.31 6.93
CA ARG A 238 9.99 -43.25 6.20
C ARG A 238 10.83 -43.94 5.13
N LYS A 239 10.90 -45.27 5.20
CA LYS A 239 11.63 -46.09 4.24
C LYS A 239 10.66 -46.66 3.22
N HIS A 240 10.98 -46.51 1.93
CA HIS A 240 10.16 -46.99 0.82
C HIS A 240 11.05 -47.67 -0.23
N GLU A 241 10.59 -48.80 -0.76
CA GLU A 241 11.18 -49.45 -1.93
C GLU A 241 10.52 -48.90 -3.20
N CYS A 242 11.29 -48.61 -4.25
CA CYS A 242 10.80 -48.08 -5.52
C CYS A 242 11.59 -48.61 -6.72
N LYS A 243 10.95 -48.70 -7.90
CA LYS A 243 11.61 -49.10 -9.16
C LYS A 243 12.69 -48.11 -9.61
N ASN A 244 12.38 -46.82 -9.52
CA ASN A 244 13.26 -45.70 -9.88
C ASN A 244 13.15 -44.63 -8.78
N LEU A 245 14.30 -44.10 -8.35
CA LEU A 245 14.38 -43.10 -7.28
C LEU A 245 13.57 -41.83 -7.58
N TYR A 246 13.67 -41.32 -8.82
CA TYR A 246 13.08 -40.05 -9.22
C TYR A 246 11.55 -40.16 -9.39
N ASP A 247 11.06 -41.29 -9.91
CA ASP A 247 9.62 -41.59 -9.96
C ASP A 247 9.04 -41.76 -8.54
N GLY A 248 9.83 -42.32 -7.62
CA GLY A 248 9.50 -42.42 -6.21
C GLY A 248 9.36 -41.05 -5.54
N VAL A 249 10.29 -40.11 -5.83
CA VAL A 249 10.22 -38.71 -5.37
C VAL A 249 8.93 -38.05 -5.85
N GLU A 250 8.63 -38.15 -7.14
CA GLU A 250 7.43 -37.57 -7.76
C GLU A 250 6.15 -38.11 -7.13
N THR A 251 6.05 -39.44 -6.98
CA THR A 251 4.85 -40.07 -6.42
C THR A 251 4.64 -39.67 -4.95
N ILE A 252 5.71 -39.59 -4.15
CA ILE A 252 5.62 -39.12 -2.77
C ILE A 252 5.21 -37.65 -2.72
N ALA A 253 5.79 -36.80 -3.58
CA ALA A 253 5.46 -35.38 -3.63
C ALA A 253 4.00 -35.10 -3.99
N HIS A 254 3.36 -36.00 -4.78
CA HIS A 254 1.94 -35.93 -5.12
C HIS A 254 1.00 -36.39 -4.00
N VAL A 255 1.41 -37.36 -3.18
CA VAL A 255 0.50 -38.09 -2.26
C VAL A 255 0.76 -37.77 -0.79
N TYR A 256 1.95 -37.34 -0.43
CA TYR A 256 2.33 -37.11 0.96
C TYR A 256 1.69 -35.83 1.52
N GLY A 257 1.07 -35.97 2.70
CA GLY A 257 0.46 -34.86 3.43
C GLY A 257 -0.86 -35.27 4.09
N PHE A 258 -1.35 -34.40 4.96
CA PHE A 258 -2.71 -34.50 5.49
C PHE A 258 -3.40 -33.16 5.25
N ALA A 259 -4.72 -33.16 5.05
CA ALA A 259 -5.47 -31.93 4.84
C ALA A 259 -5.20 -30.91 5.98
N GLY A 260 -4.79 -29.69 5.61
CA GLY A 260 -4.38 -28.64 6.55
C GLY A 260 -2.92 -28.70 7.02
N PHE A 261 -2.19 -29.77 6.70
CA PHE A 261 -0.77 -29.93 7.00
C PHE A 261 -0.07 -30.64 5.84
N GLU A 262 -0.01 -29.94 4.71
CA GLU A 262 0.59 -30.43 3.47
C GLU A 262 2.06 -29.99 3.38
N PRO A 263 2.95 -30.82 2.82
CA PRO A 263 4.30 -30.40 2.49
C PRO A 263 4.26 -29.29 1.44
N ASN A 264 5.21 -28.38 1.50
CA ASN A 264 5.31 -27.26 0.56
C ASN A 264 6.70 -27.10 -0.04
N THR A 265 7.66 -27.94 0.35
CA THR A 265 9.04 -27.87 -0.12
C THR A 265 9.61 -29.27 -0.30
N VAL A 266 10.34 -29.49 -1.39
CA VAL A 266 11.10 -30.71 -1.65
C VAL A 266 12.59 -30.37 -1.61
N LEU A 267 13.35 -31.12 -0.82
CA LEU A 267 14.80 -30.97 -0.70
C LEU A 267 15.50 -32.24 -1.18
N LEU A 268 16.34 -32.08 -2.22
CA LEU A 268 17.13 -33.13 -2.85
C LEU A 268 18.63 -32.79 -2.78
N GLY A 269 19.48 -33.81 -2.82
CA GLY A 269 20.91 -33.62 -3.09
C GLY A 269 21.18 -33.52 -4.59
N LEU A 270 22.06 -32.60 -4.99
CA LEU A 270 22.48 -32.49 -6.39
C LEU A 270 23.32 -33.72 -6.80
N PRO A 271 22.96 -34.46 -7.86
CA PRO A 271 23.72 -35.63 -8.30
C PRO A 271 25.04 -35.23 -8.95
N LYS A 272 26.08 -36.07 -8.77
CA LYS A 272 27.42 -35.86 -9.36
C LYS A 272 27.56 -36.37 -10.82
N THR A 273 26.55 -37.06 -11.36
CA THR A 273 26.66 -37.78 -12.65
C THR A 273 25.64 -37.24 -13.66
N ARG A 274 26.08 -36.89 -14.89
CA ARG A 274 25.23 -36.35 -15.98
C ARG A 274 23.94 -37.13 -16.21
N LYS A 275 24.02 -38.47 -16.33
CA LYS A 275 22.85 -39.34 -16.55
C LYS A 275 21.74 -39.15 -15.51
N LYS A 276 22.09 -38.83 -14.26
CA LYS A 276 21.13 -38.58 -13.17
C LYS A 276 20.59 -37.14 -13.18
N ILE A 277 21.32 -36.18 -13.77
CA ILE A 277 20.88 -34.79 -13.94
C ILE A 277 19.74 -34.70 -14.96
N ASP A 278 19.77 -35.51 -16.02
CA ASP A 278 18.69 -35.55 -17.01
C ASP A 278 17.38 -36.10 -16.38
N SER A 279 17.48 -37.17 -15.59
CA SER A 279 16.34 -37.70 -14.83
C SER A 279 15.82 -36.71 -13.79
N LEU A 280 16.72 -36.01 -13.09
CA LEU A 280 16.35 -34.96 -12.14
C LEU A 280 15.62 -33.80 -12.83
N SER A 281 16.01 -33.44 -14.06
CA SER A 281 15.36 -32.38 -14.83
C SER A 281 13.90 -32.69 -15.14
N HIS A 282 13.55 -33.96 -15.37
CA HIS A 282 12.16 -34.39 -15.49
C HIS A 282 11.40 -34.23 -14.15
N THR A 283 12.00 -34.68 -13.05
CA THR A 283 11.42 -34.54 -11.71
C THR A 283 11.19 -33.08 -11.33
N ILE A 284 12.15 -32.18 -11.60
CA ILE A 284 12.00 -30.74 -11.35
C ILE A 284 10.78 -30.18 -12.08
N LYS A 285 10.58 -30.54 -13.36
CA LYS A 285 9.39 -30.12 -14.13
C LYS A 285 8.11 -30.61 -13.48
N SER A 286 8.06 -31.87 -13.04
CA SER A 286 6.89 -32.41 -12.36
C SER A 286 6.62 -31.72 -11.01
N LEU A 287 7.65 -31.54 -10.17
CA LEU A 287 7.54 -30.82 -8.90
C LEU A 287 7.06 -29.37 -9.08
N HIS A 288 7.48 -28.72 -10.17
CA HIS A 288 7.02 -27.38 -10.53
C HIS A 288 5.52 -27.37 -10.90
N LEU A 289 5.02 -28.39 -11.62
CA LEU A 289 3.60 -28.52 -11.95
C LEU A 289 2.71 -28.73 -10.71
N ILE A 290 3.24 -29.34 -9.65
CA ILE A 290 2.53 -29.55 -8.37
C ILE A 290 2.58 -28.29 -7.48
N ASP A 291 3.34 -27.26 -7.89
CA ASP A 291 3.51 -25.99 -7.18
C ASP A 291 4.21 -26.14 -5.81
N HIS A 292 5.20 -27.05 -5.71
CA HIS A 292 6.10 -27.13 -4.55
C HIS A 292 7.29 -26.19 -4.70
N ASN A 293 7.83 -25.72 -3.57
CA ASN A 293 9.16 -25.11 -3.57
C ASN A 293 10.22 -26.21 -3.74
N ILE A 294 11.25 -25.95 -4.55
CA ILE A 294 12.30 -26.94 -4.85
C ILE A 294 13.63 -26.43 -4.32
N LEU A 295 14.33 -27.30 -3.60
CA LEU A 295 15.66 -27.03 -3.05
C LEU A 295 16.62 -28.15 -3.50
N LEU A 296 17.71 -27.77 -4.16
CA LEU A 296 18.79 -28.71 -4.52
C LEU A 296 20.06 -28.31 -3.78
N TYR A 297 20.55 -29.18 -2.90
CA TYR A 297 21.72 -28.90 -2.08
C TYR A 297 22.95 -29.64 -2.57
N ARG A 298 24.06 -28.91 -2.70
CA ARG A 298 25.40 -29.44 -2.92
C ARG A 298 26.32 -28.96 -1.80
N HIS A 299 26.91 -29.93 -1.09
CA HIS A 299 27.86 -29.66 -0.03
C HIS A 299 29.30 -29.67 -0.57
N VAL A 300 30.12 -28.71 -0.13
CA VAL A 300 31.56 -28.64 -0.38
C VAL A 300 32.27 -28.49 0.96
N GLU A 301 33.13 -29.44 1.30
CA GLU A 301 33.97 -29.40 2.52
C GLU A 301 35.13 -28.44 2.28
N ARG A 302 35.03 -27.22 2.81
CA ARG A 302 36.11 -26.23 2.65
C ARG A 302 36.36 -25.32 3.85
N PHE A 303 35.37 -25.16 4.73
CA PHE A 303 35.43 -24.21 5.84
C PHE A 303 35.49 -24.92 7.19
N THR A 304 36.51 -24.60 7.99
CA THR A 304 36.62 -25.03 9.38
C THR A 304 35.74 -24.15 10.28
N SER A 305 35.42 -24.59 11.50
CA SER A 305 34.55 -23.82 12.42
C SER A 305 35.07 -22.43 12.81
N LEU A 306 36.33 -22.11 12.46
CA LEU A 306 37.04 -20.88 12.80
C LEU A 306 36.92 -19.77 11.72
N THR A 307 36.48 -20.08 10.50
CA THR A 307 36.32 -19.06 9.45
C THR A 307 35.01 -18.30 9.60
N PRO A 308 34.99 -16.96 9.43
CA PRO A 308 33.76 -16.18 9.45
C PRO A 308 32.81 -16.68 8.37
N LYS A 309 31.59 -17.00 8.75
CA LYS A 309 30.60 -17.63 7.87
C LYS A 309 29.91 -16.56 7.05
N THR A 310 29.81 -16.80 5.76
CA THR A 310 29.19 -15.87 4.80
C THR A 310 28.11 -16.61 4.02
N ILE A 311 26.93 -15.99 3.91
CA ILE A 311 25.81 -16.50 3.13
C ILE A 311 25.46 -15.50 2.04
N ASP A 312 25.53 -15.93 0.79
CA ASP A 312 25.24 -15.10 -0.36
C ASP A 312 23.89 -15.49 -0.95
N LEU A 313 22.99 -14.54 -1.12
CA LEU A 313 21.75 -14.71 -1.88
C LEU A 313 21.88 -14.00 -3.22
N TRP A 314 21.89 -14.77 -4.30
CA TRP A 314 21.88 -14.24 -5.66
C TRP A 314 20.46 -14.15 -6.18
N TRP A 315 20.09 -12.94 -6.60
CA TRP A 315 18.80 -12.66 -7.20
C TRP A 315 18.97 -12.13 -8.62
N ASN A 316 18.17 -12.66 -9.56
CA ASN A 316 18.23 -12.30 -10.98
C ASN A 316 17.51 -10.97 -11.32
N GLY A 317 16.89 -10.30 -10.33
CA GLY A 317 16.20 -9.02 -10.54
C GLY A 317 14.73 -9.11 -10.95
N ASN A 318 14.21 -10.30 -11.28
CA ASN A 318 12.80 -10.53 -11.61
C ASN A 318 12.37 -11.97 -11.29
N SER A 319 12.13 -12.26 -10.01
CA SER A 319 11.75 -13.61 -9.60
C SER A 319 10.99 -13.66 -8.27
N ARG A 320 10.24 -14.75 -8.08
CA ARG A 320 9.63 -15.12 -6.79
C ARG A 320 10.68 -15.65 -5.80
N ASN A 321 11.83 -16.09 -6.33
CA ASN A 321 12.93 -16.68 -5.58
C ASN A 321 13.54 -15.71 -4.58
N PHE A 322 13.47 -14.40 -4.82
CA PHE A 322 13.93 -13.41 -3.85
C PHE A 322 13.20 -13.51 -2.50
N ASN A 323 11.88 -13.44 -2.53
CA ASN A 323 11.03 -13.53 -1.35
C ASN A 323 11.15 -14.89 -0.64
N PHE A 324 11.29 -15.96 -1.42
CA PHE A 324 11.54 -17.30 -0.89
C PHE A 324 12.91 -17.37 -0.22
N GLY A 325 13.97 -16.86 -0.86
CA GLY A 325 15.32 -16.77 -0.33
C GLY A 325 15.40 -15.99 0.98
N LEU A 326 14.78 -14.81 1.06
CA LEU A 326 14.68 -14.03 2.31
C LEU A 326 13.96 -14.84 3.41
N SER A 327 12.91 -15.57 3.06
CA SER A 327 12.19 -16.43 4.01
C SER A 327 13.09 -17.56 4.53
N LEU A 328 13.88 -18.20 3.68
CA LEU A 328 14.84 -19.24 4.08
C LEU A 328 15.96 -18.67 4.96
N LEU A 329 16.51 -17.51 4.62
CA LEU A 329 17.55 -16.83 5.41
C LEU A 329 17.08 -16.53 6.84
N LYS A 330 15.80 -16.20 7.03
CA LYS A 330 15.20 -16.04 8.36
C LYS A 330 15.23 -17.32 9.19
N TYR A 331 15.05 -18.50 8.57
CA TYR A 331 15.16 -19.76 9.29
C TYR A 331 16.63 -20.13 9.53
N ILE A 332 17.49 -19.95 8.52
CA ILE A 332 18.93 -20.23 8.61
C ILE A 332 19.57 -19.41 9.74
N SER A 333 19.27 -18.11 9.83
CA SER A 333 19.79 -17.23 10.90
C SER A 333 19.34 -17.61 12.32
N THR A 334 18.29 -18.42 12.48
CA THR A 334 17.89 -18.92 13.81
C THR A 334 18.70 -20.14 14.26
N ASP A 335 19.37 -20.82 13.34
CA ASP A 335 20.21 -21.98 13.65
C ASP A 335 21.47 -21.54 14.40
N SER A 336 21.89 -22.33 15.39
CA SER A 336 23.06 -22.02 16.21
C SER A 336 24.36 -21.96 15.41
N TYR A 337 24.45 -22.70 14.30
CA TYR A 337 25.64 -22.71 13.46
C TYR A 337 25.72 -21.49 12.54
N TRP A 338 24.59 -20.93 12.09
CA TRP A 338 24.53 -19.85 11.10
C TRP A 338 24.14 -18.48 11.67
N ARG A 339 23.86 -18.38 12.98
CA ARG A 339 23.37 -17.15 13.63
C ARG A 339 24.25 -15.93 13.39
N ASP A 340 25.57 -16.11 13.42
CA ASP A 340 26.55 -15.02 13.29
C ASP A 340 27.11 -14.91 11.86
N ALA A 341 26.44 -15.55 10.89
CA ALA A 341 26.88 -15.50 9.50
C ALA A 341 26.55 -14.13 8.87
N LEU A 342 27.51 -13.57 8.14
CA LEU A 342 27.32 -12.35 7.36
C LEU A 342 26.48 -12.68 6.12
N VAL A 343 25.28 -12.12 6.05
CA VAL A 343 24.38 -12.28 4.90
C VAL A 343 24.67 -11.19 3.88
N ARG A 344 24.85 -11.57 2.61
CA ARG A 344 25.05 -10.66 1.48
C ARG A 344 24.00 -10.93 0.41
N ILE A 345 23.39 -9.88 -0.14
CA ILE A 345 22.40 -9.98 -1.21
C ILE A 345 23.03 -9.39 -2.47
N PHE A 346 23.11 -10.21 -3.52
CA PHE A 346 23.71 -9.85 -4.79
C PHE A 346 22.66 -9.76 -5.89
N VAL A 347 22.78 -8.73 -6.73
CA VAL A 347 22.03 -8.57 -7.99
C VAL A 347 22.97 -8.15 -9.09
N ILE A 348 22.86 -8.79 -10.25
CA ILE A 348 23.53 -8.35 -11.47
C ILE A 348 22.57 -7.40 -12.19
N ASN A 349 23.00 -6.14 -12.33
CA ASN A 349 22.25 -5.08 -12.97
C ASN A 349 22.84 -4.79 -14.35
N TYR A 350 22.00 -4.79 -15.38
CA TYR A 350 22.38 -4.46 -16.75
C TYR A 350 21.99 -3.04 -17.15
N ASN A 351 21.39 -2.26 -16.25
CA ASN A 351 20.98 -0.88 -16.50
C ASN A 351 21.54 0.07 -15.43
N THR A 352 22.62 0.77 -15.76
CA THR A 352 23.33 1.68 -14.85
C THR A 352 22.41 2.70 -14.18
N SER A 353 21.38 3.23 -14.86
CA SER A 353 20.48 4.26 -14.31
C SER A 353 19.58 3.78 -13.18
N LYS A 354 19.39 2.46 -13.03
CA LYS A 354 18.51 1.86 -12.01
C LYS A 354 19.26 1.39 -10.75
N THR A 355 20.58 1.60 -10.68
CA THR A 355 21.42 1.05 -9.61
C THR A 355 20.94 1.48 -8.21
N ASP A 356 20.68 2.77 -8.00
CA ASP A 356 20.22 3.30 -6.70
C ASP A 356 18.81 2.83 -6.35
N THR A 357 17.94 2.72 -7.34
CA THR A 357 16.57 2.19 -7.17
C THR A 357 16.59 0.73 -6.75
N ILE A 358 17.43 -0.10 -7.39
CA ILE A 358 17.61 -1.51 -7.02
C ILE A 358 18.19 -1.60 -5.60
N TYR A 359 19.20 -0.79 -5.29
CA TYR A 359 19.84 -0.77 -3.98
C TYR A 359 18.83 -0.42 -2.85
N SER A 360 18.03 0.63 -3.04
CA SER A 360 17.00 1.03 -2.06
C SER A 360 15.89 -0.03 -1.89
N LEU A 361 15.44 -0.64 -2.99
CA LEU A 361 14.43 -1.71 -2.97
C LEU A 361 14.93 -2.93 -2.18
N LEU A 362 16.17 -3.34 -2.40
CA LEU A 362 16.77 -4.49 -1.73
C LEU A 362 16.95 -4.25 -0.23
N ASN A 363 17.43 -3.06 0.16
CA ASN A 363 17.55 -2.69 1.57
C ASN A 363 16.17 -2.66 2.24
N GLN A 364 15.18 -2.05 1.60
CA GLN A 364 13.81 -2.03 2.13
C GLN A 364 13.24 -3.46 2.28
N ALA A 365 13.53 -4.36 1.34
CA ALA A 365 13.10 -5.75 1.43
C ALA A 365 13.80 -6.51 2.58
N ALA A 366 15.10 -6.31 2.75
CA ALA A 366 15.87 -6.88 3.86
C ALA A 366 15.37 -6.36 5.22
N ASP A 367 15.11 -5.06 5.34
CA ASP A 367 14.57 -4.41 6.55
C ASP A 367 13.17 -4.93 6.88
N ASN A 368 12.29 -5.04 5.89
CA ASN A 368 10.96 -5.62 6.05
C ASN A 368 11.02 -7.08 6.50
N ALA A 369 12.01 -7.84 6.00
CA ALA A 369 12.29 -9.21 6.44
C ALA A 369 12.98 -9.28 7.81
N ARG A 370 13.46 -8.14 8.35
CA ARG A 370 14.28 -7.99 9.56
C ARG A 370 15.57 -8.80 9.49
N LEU A 371 16.21 -8.81 8.33
CA LEU A 371 17.49 -9.45 8.10
C LEU A 371 18.58 -8.40 8.03
N MET A 372 19.64 -8.57 8.82
CA MET A 372 20.86 -7.77 8.68
C MET A 372 21.65 -8.33 7.50
N ALA A 373 21.49 -7.72 6.33
CA ALA A 373 22.11 -8.18 5.09
C ALA A 373 22.80 -7.02 4.36
N ASN A 374 24.00 -7.27 3.84
CA ASN A 374 24.72 -6.31 3.02
C ASN A 374 24.29 -6.47 1.56
N VAL A 375 23.70 -5.42 0.98
CA VAL A 375 23.31 -5.40 -0.42
C VAL A 375 24.50 -4.98 -1.30
N LYS A 376 24.77 -5.72 -2.38
CA LYS A 376 25.72 -5.34 -3.42
C LYS A 376 25.08 -5.51 -4.80
N VAL A 377 24.98 -4.40 -5.53
CA VAL A 377 24.48 -4.36 -6.91
C VAL A 377 25.70 -4.33 -7.85
N ILE A 378 25.85 -5.35 -8.68
CA ILE A 378 26.98 -5.51 -9.61
C ILE A 378 26.52 -5.00 -10.98
N ASN A 379 27.10 -3.91 -11.45
CA ASN A 379 26.77 -3.37 -12.76
C ASN A 379 27.52 -4.12 -13.86
N ASN A 380 26.80 -4.83 -14.71
CA ASN A 380 27.32 -5.60 -15.85
C ASN A 380 26.82 -5.06 -17.20
N ALA A 381 26.39 -3.79 -17.24
CA ALA A 381 25.92 -3.14 -18.47
C ALA A 381 27.03 -3.02 -19.54
N THR A 382 28.26 -2.74 -19.11
CA THR A 382 29.40 -2.43 -19.98
C THR A 382 30.26 -3.66 -20.27
N GLU A 383 30.61 -4.43 -19.23
CA GLU A 383 31.61 -5.50 -19.30
C GLU A 383 31.04 -6.81 -19.86
N ARG A 384 29.73 -7.04 -19.75
CA ARG A 384 28.99 -8.22 -20.26
C ARG A 384 29.65 -9.56 -19.91
N ILE A 385 30.22 -9.65 -18.72
CA ILE A 385 30.83 -10.88 -18.20
C ILE A 385 29.71 -11.92 -17.98
N ALA A 386 30.01 -13.21 -18.21
CA ALA A 386 29.05 -14.28 -17.98
C ALA A 386 28.63 -14.34 -16.50
N GLU A 387 27.32 -14.52 -16.25
CA GLU A 387 26.74 -14.47 -14.89
C GLU A 387 27.43 -15.45 -13.92
N LEU A 388 27.75 -16.66 -14.38
CA LEU A 388 28.41 -17.67 -13.55
C LEU A 388 29.85 -17.32 -13.20
N ASP A 389 30.57 -16.59 -14.05
CA ASP A 389 31.92 -16.13 -13.74
C ASP A 389 31.91 -15.03 -12.69
N ILE A 390 30.91 -14.13 -12.74
CA ILE A 390 30.67 -13.13 -11.70
C ILE A 390 30.33 -13.81 -10.36
N ILE A 391 29.43 -14.80 -10.38
CA ILE A 391 29.07 -15.56 -9.18
C ILE A 391 30.29 -16.28 -8.61
N ARG A 392 31.11 -16.89 -9.47
CA ARG A 392 32.32 -17.61 -9.07
C ARG A 392 33.35 -16.68 -8.42
N SER A 393 33.53 -15.47 -8.93
CA SER A 393 34.50 -14.51 -8.38
C SER A 393 34.02 -13.88 -7.07
N GLU A 394 32.76 -13.45 -7.00
CA GLU A 394 32.19 -12.72 -5.85
C GLU A 394 31.86 -13.64 -4.65
N SER A 395 31.46 -14.88 -4.92
CA SER A 395 31.14 -15.88 -3.90
C SER A 395 32.29 -16.86 -3.64
N ALA A 396 33.51 -16.63 -4.15
CA ALA A 396 34.66 -17.54 -3.96
C ALA A 396 34.92 -17.92 -2.49
N ASN A 397 34.68 -16.98 -1.57
CA ASN A 397 34.85 -17.13 -0.12
C ASN A 397 33.51 -17.36 0.63
N ALA A 398 32.42 -17.64 -0.08
CA ALA A 398 31.11 -17.88 0.52
C ALA A 398 31.06 -19.25 1.19
N SER A 399 30.54 -19.32 2.43
CA SER A 399 30.27 -20.60 3.07
C SER A 399 29.04 -21.29 2.48
N LEU A 400 28.03 -20.51 2.07
CA LEU A 400 26.82 -20.98 1.41
C LEU A 400 26.34 -19.93 0.40
N ALA A 401 26.08 -20.34 -0.84
CA ALA A 401 25.43 -19.50 -1.85
C ALA A 401 24.03 -20.05 -2.19
N LEU A 402 23.01 -19.21 -2.04
CA LEU A 402 21.66 -19.44 -2.53
C LEU A 402 21.57 -18.89 -3.95
N LEU A 403 21.37 -19.77 -4.93
CA LEU A 403 21.25 -19.41 -6.34
C LEU A 403 19.87 -19.80 -6.86
N GLU A 404 19.34 -19.04 -7.80
CA GLU A 404 18.10 -19.42 -8.45
C GLU A 404 18.29 -20.57 -9.43
N LEU A 405 17.33 -21.49 -9.47
CA LEU A 405 17.31 -22.55 -10.48
C LEU A 405 17.10 -21.98 -11.90
N SER A 406 16.40 -20.85 -12.01
CA SER A 406 16.15 -20.10 -13.25
C SER A 406 17.42 -19.66 -14.00
N LEU A 407 18.57 -19.58 -13.32
CA LEU A 407 19.87 -19.27 -13.91
C LEU A 407 20.41 -20.40 -14.82
N PHE A 408 19.81 -21.59 -14.76
CA PHE A 408 20.28 -22.79 -15.45
C PHE A 408 19.19 -23.30 -16.41
N ASN A 409 19.25 -22.85 -17.67
CA ASN A 409 18.33 -23.25 -18.74
C ASN A 409 19.13 -23.89 -19.89
N PRO A 410 18.76 -25.09 -20.39
CA PRO A 410 19.43 -25.73 -21.53
C PRO A 410 19.51 -24.85 -22.79
N GLN A 411 18.59 -23.89 -22.95
CA GLN A 411 18.58 -22.94 -24.08
C GLN A 411 19.60 -21.80 -23.95
N GLN A 412 20.18 -21.57 -22.77
CA GLN A 412 21.06 -20.42 -22.48
C GLN A 412 22.53 -20.82 -22.23
N GLN A 413 22.98 -21.97 -22.76
CA GLN A 413 24.34 -22.53 -22.61
C GLN A 413 24.81 -22.87 -21.19
N ASN A 414 24.21 -22.32 -20.12
CA ASN A 414 24.55 -22.67 -18.72
C ASN A 414 23.84 -23.95 -18.27
N SER A 415 24.60 -25.03 -18.07
CA SER A 415 24.06 -26.31 -17.57
C SER A 415 24.07 -26.37 -16.04
N ILE A 416 23.09 -27.05 -15.43
CA ILE A 416 23.09 -27.39 -13.99
C ILE A 416 24.40 -28.07 -13.55
N GLU A 417 25.11 -28.70 -14.49
CA GLU A 417 26.44 -29.27 -14.28
C GLU A 417 27.50 -28.28 -13.85
N GLU A 418 27.47 -27.04 -14.34
CA GLU A 418 28.48 -26.03 -14.01
C GLU A 418 28.41 -25.64 -12.52
N VAL A 419 27.26 -25.87 -11.88
CA VAL A 419 27.11 -25.76 -10.41
C VAL A 419 28.02 -26.75 -9.70
N THR A 420 28.26 -27.94 -10.27
CA THR A 420 29.12 -28.97 -9.67
C THR A 420 30.59 -28.55 -9.60
N ASP A 421 31.00 -27.55 -10.39
CA ASP A 421 32.35 -26.98 -10.40
C ASP A 421 32.52 -25.75 -9.49
N LEU A 422 31.43 -25.24 -8.89
CA LEU A 422 31.54 -24.09 -7.98
C LEU A 422 32.33 -24.46 -6.71
N PRO A 423 33.18 -23.57 -6.17
CA PRO A 423 34.12 -23.95 -5.12
C PRO A 423 33.57 -23.77 -3.67
N PHE A 424 32.25 -23.57 -3.53
CA PHE A 424 31.53 -23.33 -2.27
C PHE A 424 30.23 -24.15 -2.20
N SER A 425 29.67 -24.34 -1.00
CA SER A 425 28.39 -25.04 -0.86
C SER A 425 27.26 -24.25 -1.52
N THR A 426 26.39 -24.92 -2.26
CA THR A 426 25.36 -24.28 -3.08
C THR A 426 23.98 -24.83 -2.73
N LEU A 427 23.02 -23.93 -2.56
CA LEU A 427 21.60 -24.25 -2.44
C LEU A 427 20.86 -23.63 -3.62
N LEU A 428 20.47 -24.43 -4.60
CA LEU A 428 19.61 -23.97 -5.68
C LEU A 428 18.18 -23.89 -5.17
N ILE A 429 17.52 -22.76 -5.41
CA ILE A 429 16.17 -22.48 -4.94
C ILE A 429 15.25 -22.21 -6.13
N GLU A 430 14.05 -22.78 -6.07
CA GLU A 430 12.93 -22.44 -6.96
C GLU A 430 11.65 -22.33 -6.13
N ALA A 431 10.99 -21.19 -6.23
CA ALA A 431 9.83 -20.84 -5.44
C ALA A 431 8.52 -21.23 -6.13
N SER A 432 7.52 -21.61 -5.34
CA SER A 432 6.17 -21.86 -5.83
C SER A 432 5.39 -20.56 -6.08
N SER A 433 4.21 -20.69 -6.67
CA SER A 433 3.28 -19.58 -6.93
C SER A 433 2.77 -18.89 -5.67
N SER A 434 3.01 -19.47 -4.49
CA SER A 434 2.64 -18.88 -3.19
C SER A 434 3.46 -17.65 -2.80
N PHE A 435 4.63 -17.44 -3.42
CA PHE A 435 5.47 -16.27 -3.19
C PHE A 435 5.21 -15.17 -4.23
N GLU A 436 5.17 -13.91 -3.78
CA GLU A 436 5.00 -12.77 -4.68
C GLU A 436 6.23 -12.57 -5.57
N LEU A 437 5.99 -12.21 -6.83
CA LEU A 437 7.02 -11.85 -7.79
C LEU A 437 7.56 -10.46 -7.44
N VAL A 438 8.87 -10.35 -7.22
CA VAL A 438 9.55 -9.06 -7.11
C VAL A 438 10.21 -8.76 -8.44
N ASN A 439 10.04 -7.55 -8.96
CA ASN A 439 10.65 -7.11 -10.20
C ASN A 439 11.33 -5.76 -10.00
N ALA A 440 12.65 -5.72 -10.15
CA ALA A 440 13.44 -4.49 -10.13
C ALA A 440 13.91 -4.06 -11.53
N ASN A 441 13.45 -4.73 -12.60
CA ASN A 441 13.82 -4.47 -13.99
C ASN A 441 15.35 -4.38 -14.20
N ALA A 442 16.10 -5.20 -13.46
CA ALA A 442 17.57 -5.20 -13.46
C ALA A 442 18.18 -5.98 -14.64
N GLN A 443 17.44 -6.95 -15.18
CA GLN A 443 17.78 -7.61 -16.44
C GLN A 443 17.22 -6.79 -17.63
N PRO A 444 17.88 -6.84 -18.80
CA PRO A 444 17.22 -6.38 -20.03
C PRO A 444 15.91 -7.16 -20.10
N GLU A 445 14.79 -6.47 -20.33
CA GLU A 445 13.56 -7.17 -20.67
C GLU A 445 13.94 -8.13 -21.79
N LYS A 446 13.89 -9.43 -21.51
CA LYS A 446 13.75 -10.38 -22.59
C LYS A 446 12.47 -9.90 -23.26
N LEU A 447 12.65 -9.24 -24.40
CA LEU A 447 11.85 -9.44 -25.57
C LEU A 447 11.75 -10.96 -25.68
N ASN A 448 10.80 -11.53 -24.93
CA ASN A 448 9.90 -12.46 -25.55
C ASN A 448 9.53 -11.71 -26.81
N GLN A 449 10.15 -12.12 -27.91
CA GLN A 449 9.49 -12.17 -29.18
C GLN A 449 8.18 -12.91 -28.86
N SER A 450 7.21 -12.19 -28.30
CA SER A 450 5.87 -12.24 -28.81
C SER A 450 6.13 -12.05 -30.28
N ASN A 451 6.11 -13.18 -31.00
CA ASN A 451 5.82 -13.19 -32.40
C ASN A 451 4.87 -12.03 -32.60
N GLU A 452 5.27 -11.07 -33.43
CA GLU A 452 4.30 -10.27 -34.13
C GLU A 452 3.35 -11.29 -34.73
N VAL A 453 2.26 -11.58 -34.04
CA VAL A 453 1.15 -12.30 -34.62
C VAL A 453 0.51 -11.23 -35.47
N GLN A 454 1.06 -11.09 -36.68
CA GLN A 454 0.21 -10.82 -37.82
C GLN A 454 -0.96 -11.80 -37.70
N ILE A 455 -2.17 -11.27 -37.65
CA ILE A 455 -3.39 -12.04 -37.75
C ILE A 455 -3.35 -12.70 -39.14
N THR A 456 -2.86 -13.94 -39.25
CA THR A 456 -2.73 -14.61 -40.56
C THR A 456 -3.38 -15.98 -40.63
N THR A 457 -3.82 -16.59 -39.52
CA THR A 457 -4.71 -17.76 -39.58
C THR A 457 -6.14 -17.33 -39.27
N PRO A 458 -7.06 -17.38 -40.27
CA PRO A 458 -8.48 -17.22 -40.04
C PRO A 458 -8.94 -18.15 -38.92
N LEU A 459 -9.83 -17.68 -38.03
CA LEU A 459 -10.38 -18.51 -36.94
C LEU A 459 -10.98 -19.82 -37.49
N GLU A 460 -11.51 -19.80 -38.71
CA GLU A 460 -12.05 -20.97 -39.39
C GLU A 460 -11.06 -22.14 -39.51
N GLU A 461 -9.76 -21.88 -39.64
CA GLU A 461 -8.72 -22.92 -39.78
C GLU A 461 -8.30 -23.52 -38.43
N THR A 462 -8.57 -22.81 -37.33
CA THR A 462 -8.21 -23.22 -35.96
C THR A 462 -9.31 -24.04 -35.27
N ILE A 463 -10.58 -23.81 -35.64
CA ILE A 463 -11.73 -24.41 -34.98
C ILE A 463 -11.96 -25.84 -35.47
N LYS A 464 -12.00 -26.79 -34.52
CA LYS A 464 -12.41 -28.16 -34.82
C LYS A 464 -13.91 -28.21 -35.12
N LEU A 465 -14.24 -28.63 -36.33
CA LEU A 465 -15.60 -28.74 -36.82
C LEU A 465 -16.30 -30.04 -36.32
N PRO A 466 -17.64 -30.02 -36.16
CA PRO A 466 -18.44 -31.21 -35.91
C PRO A 466 -18.30 -32.28 -37.00
N GLU A 467 -18.52 -33.55 -36.65
CA GLU A 467 -18.41 -34.69 -37.59
C GLU A 467 -19.50 -34.68 -38.67
N LYS A 468 -20.62 -34.00 -38.41
CA LYS A 468 -21.77 -33.93 -39.33
C LYS A 468 -21.71 -32.63 -40.13
N GLU A 469 -21.69 -32.75 -41.46
CA GLU A 469 -21.51 -31.60 -42.35
C GLU A 469 -22.55 -30.48 -42.13
N ILE A 470 -23.81 -30.83 -41.89
CA ILE A 470 -24.89 -29.85 -41.60
C ILE A 470 -24.58 -29.02 -40.34
N LEU A 471 -23.93 -29.60 -39.33
CA LEU A 471 -23.50 -28.89 -38.13
C LEU A 471 -22.19 -28.12 -38.37
N ALA A 472 -21.29 -28.68 -39.19
CA ALA A 472 -20.04 -28.03 -39.59
C ALA A 472 -20.29 -26.74 -40.38
N GLU A 473 -21.24 -26.74 -41.31
CA GLU A 473 -21.63 -25.55 -42.07
C GLU A 473 -22.15 -24.43 -41.15
N VAL A 474 -22.96 -24.78 -40.14
CA VAL A 474 -23.42 -23.83 -39.13
C VAL A 474 -22.25 -23.23 -38.35
N VAL A 475 -21.28 -24.06 -37.93
CA VAL A 475 -20.09 -23.57 -37.21
C VAL A 475 -19.25 -22.67 -38.12
N ARG A 476 -18.92 -23.08 -39.35
CA ARG A 476 -18.15 -22.26 -40.32
C ARG A 476 -18.78 -20.90 -40.54
N ASN A 477 -20.07 -20.87 -40.89
CA ASN A 477 -20.80 -19.63 -41.13
C ASN A 477 -20.88 -18.73 -39.87
N THR A 478 -21.02 -19.35 -38.69
CA THR A 478 -21.06 -18.60 -37.43
C THR A 478 -19.67 -18.04 -37.08
N THR A 479 -18.61 -18.82 -37.28
CA THR A 479 -17.22 -18.40 -37.05
C THR A 479 -16.88 -17.20 -37.92
N LYS A 480 -17.11 -17.30 -39.24
CA LYS A 480 -16.83 -16.21 -40.19
C LYS A 480 -17.56 -14.92 -39.83
N LYS A 481 -18.86 -15.00 -39.51
CA LYS A 481 -19.66 -13.84 -39.09
C LYS A 481 -19.19 -13.24 -37.75
N GLN A 482 -18.73 -14.05 -36.80
CA GLN A 482 -18.26 -13.57 -35.50
C GLN A 482 -16.85 -12.96 -35.58
N GLU A 483 -15.98 -13.54 -36.41
CA GLU A 483 -14.65 -13.02 -36.71
C GLU A 483 -14.71 -11.64 -37.38
N GLU A 484 -15.58 -11.50 -38.40
CA GLU A 484 -15.83 -10.21 -39.05
C GLU A 484 -16.30 -9.14 -38.05
N LEU A 485 -17.18 -9.50 -37.11
CA LEU A 485 -17.65 -8.58 -36.07
C LEU A 485 -16.57 -8.14 -35.10
N ILE A 486 -15.66 -9.05 -34.69
CA ILE A 486 -14.54 -8.67 -33.80
C ILE A 486 -13.53 -7.81 -34.54
N ASN A 487 -13.22 -8.14 -35.80
CA ASN A 487 -12.30 -7.35 -36.61
C ASN A 487 -12.85 -5.93 -36.80
N ASN A 488 -14.15 -5.79 -37.09
CA ASN A 488 -14.82 -4.49 -37.17
C ASN A 488 -14.85 -3.75 -35.83
N LEU A 489 -15.11 -4.44 -34.71
CA LEU A 489 -15.03 -3.85 -33.37
C LEU A 489 -13.61 -3.32 -33.13
N ASN A 490 -12.59 -4.18 -33.17
CA ASN A 490 -11.19 -3.82 -32.91
C ASN A 490 -10.68 -2.68 -33.80
N LYS A 491 -11.04 -2.66 -35.08
CA LYS A 491 -10.71 -1.57 -36.00
C LYS A 491 -11.30 -0.24 -35.54
N ASN A 492 -12.59 -0.23 -35.20
CA ASN A 492 -13.33 0.98 -34.86
C ASN A 492 -13.14 1.43 -33.40
N SER A 493 -12.68 0.55 -32.50
CA SER A 493 -12.39 0.86 -31.10
C SER A 493 -10.90 0.99 -30.84
N ILE A 494 -10.16 -0.12 -30.79
CA ILE A 494 -8.74 -0.18 -30.41
C ILE A 494 -7.88 0.57 -31.42
N SER A 495 -7.96 0.25 -32.71
CA SER A 495 -7.09 0.87 -33.72
C SER A 495 -7.38 2.37 -33.86
N ASN A 496 -8.66 2.77 -33.88
CA ASN A 496 -9.04 4.18 -33.90
C ASN A 496 -8.54 4.91 -32.64
N THR A 497 -8.78 4.36 -31.44
CA THR A 497 -8.33 4.99 -30.18
C THR A 497 -6.80 5.09 -30.12
N LEU A 498 -6.09 4.06 -30.58
CA LEU A 498 -4.64 4.06 -30.66
C LEU A 498 -4.16 5.19 -31.59
N GLN A 499 -4.73 5.31 -32.79
CA GLN A 499 -4.40 6.36 -33.74
C GLN A 499 -4.61 7.77 -33.16
N GLN A 500 -5.71 7.99 -32.44
CA GLN A 500 -5.99 9.28 -31.80
C GLN A 500 -4.99 9.59 -30.68
N LEU A 501 -4.64 8.60 -29.85
CA LEU A 501 -3.69 8.78 -28.76
C LEU A 501 -2.25 8.95 -29.26
N THR A 502 -1.86 8.26 -30.33
CA THR A 502 -0.53 8.45 -30.96
C THR A 502 -0.43 9.82 -31.61
N ALA A 503 -1.47 10.27 -32.33
CA ALA A 503 -1.53 11.63 -32.88
C ALA A 503 -1.42 12.70 -31.78
N TYR A 504 -2.15 12.54 -30.67
CA TYR A 504 -2.04 13.41 -29.50
C TYR A 504 -0.62 13.43 -28.91
N THR A 505 0.03 12.27 -28.86
CA THR A 505 1.42 12.14 -28.38
C THR A 505 2.38 12.90 -29.30
N ASP A 506 2.20 12.77 -30.62
CA ASP A 506 3.01 13.44 -31.63
C ASP A 506 2.81 14.98 -31.58
N GLU A 507 1.58 15.47 -31.34
CA GLU A 507 1.31 16.90 -31.12
C GLU A 507 2.04 17.45 -29.88
N LEU A 508 2.11 16.68 -28.79
CA LEU A 508 2.85 17.08 -27.58
C LEU A 508 4.37 17.06 -27.81
N MET A 509 4.89 16.05 -28.52
CA MET A 509 6.31 16.01 -28.90
C MET A 509 6.71 17.22 -29.76
N ALA A 510 5.84 17.69 -30.65
CA ALA A 510 6.10 18.89 -31.44
C ALA A 510 6.25 20.15 -30.57
N ILE A 511 5.45 20.26 -29.49
CA ILE A 511 5.58 21.37 -28.52
C ILE A 511 6.89 21.26 -27.73
N VAL A 512 7.26 20.05 -27.30
CA VAL A 512 8.53 19.79 -26.63
C VAL A 512 9.72 20.14 -27.53
N ALA A 513 9.67 19.77 -28.82
CA ALA A 513 10.72 20.13 -29.77
C ALA A 513 10.84 21.66 -29.93
N LYS A 514 9.71 22.39 -29.97
CA LYS A 514 9.70 23.85 -30.02
C LYS A 514 10.28 24.48 -28.74
N LEU A 515 10.01 23.90 -27.56
CA LEU A 515 10.64 24.32 -26.30
C LEU A 515 12.16 24.24 -26.40
N PHE A 516 12.70 23.08 -26.79
CA PHE A 516 14.15 22.90 -26.94
C PHE A 516 14.76 23.89 -27.94
N SER A 517 14.12 24.11 -29.09
CA SER A 517 14.59 25.11 -30.07
C SER A 517 14.62 26.54 -29.51
N SER A 518 13.69 26.88 -28.61
CA SER A 518 13.64 28.19 -27.96
C SER A 518 14.70 28.33 -26.86
N LEU A 519 15.02 27.25 -26.16
CA LEU A 519 16.08 27.19 -25.15
C LEU A 519 17.47 27.29 -25.81
N GLU A 520 17.69 26.61 -26.94
CA GLU A 520 18.93 26.68 -27.73
C GLU A 520 19.24 28.13 -28.19
N GLN A 521 18.20 28.92 -28.50
CA GLN A 521 18.35 30.33 -28.93
C GLN A 521 18.72 31.32 -27.80
N ILE A 522 18.48 30.97 -26.53
CA ILE A 522 18.73 31.89 -25.40
C ILE A 522 20.24 32.11 -25.17
N GLY A 523 21.08 31.09 -25.44
CA GLY A 523 22.54 31.18 -25.38
C GLY A 523 23.10 31.67 -24.02
N ASP A 524 24.39 32.02 -24.00
CA ASP A 524 25.13 32.40 -22.79
C ASP A 524 24.96 33.90 -22.38
N LYS A 525 23.78 34.48 -22.65
CA LYS A 525 23.52 35.90 -22.39
C LYS A 525 23.15 36.15 -20.93
N GLN A 526 23.60 37.28 -20.35
CA GLN A 526 23.21 37.74 -19.01
C GLN A 526 21.68 37.96 -18.92
N GLY A 527 21.05 37.53 -17.82
CA GLY A 527 19.59 37.62 -17.59
C GLY A 527 18.79 36.30 -17.75
N LYS A 528 19.43 35.13 -17.57
CA LYS A 528 18.88 33.79 -17.89
C LYS A 528 17.49 33.48 -17.28
N GLY A 529 17.22 33.86 -16.03
CA GLY A 529 16.00 33.43 -15.31
C GLY A 529 14.67 33.94 -15.89
N SER A 530 14.61 35.21 -16.31
CA SER A 530 13.38 35.81 -16.88
C SER A 530 13.07 35.28 -18.28
N SER A 531 14.10 35.08 -19.11
CA SER A 531 13.96 34.51 -20.45
C SER A 531 13.54 33.03 -20.43
N ILE A 532 14.09 32.24 -19.51
CA ILE A 532 13.70 30.83 -19.29
C ILE A 532 12.24 30.76 -18.82
N SER A 533 11.86 31.58 -17.84
CA SER A 533 10.46 31.64 -17.36
C SER A 533 9.48 31.98 -18.48
N LYS A 534 9.86 32.87 -19.42
CA LYS A 534 9.03 33.20 -20.58
C LYS A 534 8.87 32.01 -21.53
N VAL A 535 9.95 31.27 -21.78
CA VAL A 535 9.92 30.07 -22.64
C VAL A 535 9.09 28.95 -22.00
N ILE A 536 9.21 28.70 -20.69
CA ILE A 536 8.37 27.73 -19.98
C ILE A 536 6.90 28.19 -19.97
N SER A 537 6.64 29.48 -19.80
CA SER A 537 5.28 30.03 -19.87
C SER A 537 4.63 29.82 -21.26
N ASP A 538 5.38 29.97 -22.35
CA ASP A 538 4.88 29.72 -23.72
C ASP A 538 4.64 28.22 -23.96
N PHE A 539 5.58 27.38 -23.52
CA PHE A 539 5.44 25.92 -23.56
C PHE A 539 4.19 25.43 -22.81
N THR A 540 3.98 25.88 -21.57
CA THR A 540 2.82 25.49 -20.76
C THR A 540 1.51 26.00 -21.35
N PHE A 541 1.51 27.18 -21.97
CA PHE A 541 0.34 27.70 -22.69
C PHE A 541 -0.02 26.84 -23.91
N GLN A 542 0.98 26.47 -24.73
CA GLN A 542 0.77 25.59 -25.90
C GLN A 542 0.35 24.17 -25.48
N ALA A 543 0.99 23.61 -24.45
CA ALA A 543 0.62 22.31 -23.89
C ALA A 543 -0.83 22.32 -23.38
N LYS A 544 -1.23 23.36 -22.62
CA LYS A 544 -2.61 23.56 -22.18
C LYS A 544 -3.58 23.57 -23.36
N ALA A 545 -3.27 24.31 -24.43
CA ALA A 545 -4.13 24.38 -25.61
C ALA A 545 -4.33 22.99 -26.27
N LYS A 546 -3.27 22.20 -26.42
CA LYS A 546 -3.36 20.84 -26.97
C LYS A 546 -4.09 19.86 -26.07
N VAL A 547 -3.87 19.94 -24.76
CA VAL A 547 -4.59 19.11 -23.78
C VAL A 547 -6.09 19.46 -23.78
N SER A 548 -6.45 20.75 -23.89
CA SER A 548 -7.85 21.17 -24.02
C SER A 548 -8.48 20.67 -25.32
N LYS A 549 -7.78 20.78 -26.46
CA LYS A 549 -8.24 20.24 -27.74
C LYS A 549 -8.50 18.74 -27.66
N PHE A 550 -7.57 17.99 -27.06
CA PHE A 550 -7.74 16.55 -26.84
C PHE A 550 -8.99 16.24 -25.98
N ARG A 551 -9.20 17.01 -24.91
CA ARG A 551 -10.37 16.84 -24.02
C ARG A 551 -11.69 17.13 -24.72
N ASP A 552 -11.75 18.24 -25.44
CA ASP A 552 -13.01 18.81 -25.95
C ASP A 552 -13.42 18.24 -27.32
N GLU A 553 -12.44 17.82 -28.13
CA GLU A 553 -12.66 17.29 -29.49
C GLU A 553 -12.32 15.79 -29.53
N THR A 554 -11.04 15.43 -29.44
CA THR A 554 -10.54 14.07 -29.70
C THR A 554 -11.16 13.01 -28.79
N LEU A 555 -11.30 13.31 -27.50
CA LEU A 555 -11.88 12.38 -26.52
C LEU A 555 -13.37 12.18 -26.75
N VAL A 556 -14.09 13.24 -27.15
CA VAL A 556 -15.53 13.16 -27.46
C VAL A 556 -15.73 12.29 -28.70
N GLU A 557 -14.96 12.52 -29.76
CA GLU A 557 -14.97 11.70 -30.98
C GLU A 557 -14.63 10.23 -30.68
N THR A 558 -13.57 10.00 -29.91
CA THR A 558 -13.15 8.64 -29.50
C THR A 558 -14.26 7.96 -28.70
N SER A 559 -14.86 8.65 -27.73
CA SER A 559 -15.96 8.11 -26.92
C SER A 559 -17.20 7.79 -27.76
N ASN A 560 -17.51 8.61 -28.77
CA ASN A 560 -18.62 8.38 -29.69
C ASN A 560 -18.35 7.17 -30.58
N SER A 561 -17.14 7.04 -31.12
CA SER A 561 -16.71 5.90 -31.93
C SER A 561 -16.73 4.59 -31.13
N LEU A 562 -16.30 4.61 -29.87
CA LEU A 562 -16.39 3.47 -28.95
C LEU A 562 -17.83 3.06 -28.66
N ASN A 563 -18.74 4.03 -28.54
CA ASN A 563 -20.16 3.79 -28.32
C ASN A 563 -20.84 3.21 -29.57
N GLU A 564 -20.55 3.77 -30.74
CA GLU A 564 -21.12 3.30 -32.01
C GLU A 564 -20.63 1.90 -32.36
N SER A 565 -19.32 1.64 -32.22
CA SER A 565 -18.75 0.30 -32.44
C SER A 565 -19.33 -0.76 -31.50
N LEU A 566 -19.56 -0.43 -30.22
CA LEU A 566 -20.22 -1.32 -29.27
C LEU A 566 -21.66 -1.64 -29.67
N LYS A 567 -22.44 -0.61 -30.04
CA LYS A 567 -23.84 -0.78 -30.46
C LYS A 567 -23.95 -1.66 -31.70
N VAL A 568 -23.15 -1.35 -32.73
CA VAL A 568 -23.08 -2.14 -33.96
C VAL A 568 -22.75 -3.59 -33.64
N TYR A 569 -21.77 -3.84 -32.77
CA TYR A 569 -21.38 -5.17 -32.35
C TYR A 569 -22.51 -5.94 -31.65
N ILE A 570 -23.21 -5.32 -30.67
CA ILE A 570 -24.32 -5.94 -29.95
C ILE A 570 -25.49 -6.24 -30.89
N GLU A 571 -25.90 -5.28 -31.72
CA GLU A 571 -27.00 -5.43 -32.69
C GLU A 571 -26.74 -6.55 -33.70
N HIS A 572 -25.52 -6.62 -34.25
CA HIS A 572 -25.18 -7.64 -35.23
C HIS A 572 -25.04 -9.03 -34.60
N ILE A 573 -24.60 -9.14 -33.34
CA ILE A 573 -24.65 -10.41 -32.61
C ILE A 573 -26.10 -10.89 -32.48
N GLU A 574 -27.03 -10.01 -32.14
CA GLU A 574 -28.45 -10.38 -32.04
C GLU A 574 -29.03 -10.82 -33.38
N LYS A 575 -28.77 -10.07 -34.45
CA LYS A 575 -29.18 -10.41 -35.81
C LYS A 575 -28.60 -11.75 -36.27
N ASN A 576 -27.31 -12.00 -35.99
CA ASN A 576 -26.66 -13.26 -36.32
C ASN A 576 -27.29 -14.44 -35.57
N LEU A 577 -27.60 -14.28 -34.28
CA LEU A 577 -28.29 -15.30 -33.49
C LEU A 577 -29.73 -15.55 -33.96
N GLN A 578 -30.43 -14.52 -34.43
CA GLN A 578 -31.78 -14.67 -34.99
C GLN A 578 -31.78 -15.44 -36.30
N SER A 579 -30.72 -15.31 -37.11
CA SER A 579 -30.56 -16.02 -38.38
C SER A 579 -30.26 -17.53 -38.25
N LEU A 580 -29.92 -17.99 -37.05
CA LEU A 580 -29.64 -19.41 -36.80
C LEU A 580 -30.92 -20.24 -36.67
N PRO A 581 -30.94 -21.50 -37.17
CA PRO A 581 -32.06 -22.39 -36.98
C PRO A 581 -32.27 -22.69 -35.49
N ASN A 582 -33.53 -22.74 -35.04
CA ASN A 582 -33.85 -23.06 -33.64
C ASN A 582 -33.32 -24.45 -33.25
N LYS A 583 -33.62 -25.46 -34.08
CA LYS A 583 -33.14 -26.83 -33.89
C LYS A 583 -32.80 -27.45 -35.25
N LEU A 584 -31.78 -28.29 -35.29
CA LEU A 584 -31.45 -29.10 -36.46
C LEU A 584 -31.64 -30.57 -36.16
N ILE A 585 -32.17 -31.30 -37.13
CA ILE A 585 -32.35 -32.75 -37.04
C ILE A 585 -31.09 -33.41 -37.58
N VAL A 586 -30.48 -34.27 -36.76
CA VAL A 586 -29.26 -34.99 -37.10
C VAL A 586 -29.48 -36.48 -36.87
N ASN A 587 -29.02 -37.30 -37.81
CA ASN A 587 -29.10 -38.75 -37.69
C ASN A 587 -27.89 -39.28 -36.92
N LEU A 588 -28.17 -39.96 -35.79
CA LEU A 588 -27.16 -40.44 -34.86
C LEU A 588 -27.16 -41.98 -34.75
N ASN A 589 -25.96 -42.54 -34.74
CA ASN A 589 -25.64 -43.95 -34.69
C ASN A 589 -25.42 -44.44 -33.25
N ARG A 590 -25.43 -45.77 -33.07
CA ARG A 590 -25.28 -46.42 -31.75
C ARG A 590 -24.03 -46.00 -30.98
N ASN A 591 -22.94 -45.73 -31.69
CA ASN A 591 -21.64 -45.39 -31.12
C ASN A 591 -21.61 -43.99 -30.50
N GLU A 592 -22.40 -43.04 -31.01
CA GLU A 592 -22.46 -41.65 -30.54
C GLU A 592 -23.12 -41.53 -29.15
N PHE A 593 -23.93 -42.53 -28.75
CA PHE A 593 -24.54 -42.62 -27.41
C PHE A 593 -23.73 -43.48 -26.42
N LYS A 594 -22.46 -43.77 -26.69
CA LYS A 594 -21.60 -44.51 -25.74
C LYS A 594 -21.35 -43.66 -24.49
N ALA A 595 -21.68 -44.21 -23.32
CA ALA A 595 -21.40 -43.57 -22.04
C ALA A 595 -19.88 -43.49 -21.81
N ARG A 596 -19.42 -42.33 -21.35
CA ARG A 596 -18.01 -42.04 -21.03
C ARG A 596 -17.81 -42.09 -19.51
N LYS A 597 -16.57 -42.34 -19.07
CA LYS A 597 -16.22 -42.43 -17.63
C LYS A 597 -16.59 -41.17 -16.83
N ASN A 598 -16.58 -39.99 -17.46
CA ASN A 598 -16.85 -38.70 -16.81
C ASN A 598 -18.27 -38.17 -17.08
N ASP A 599 -19.18 -38.97 -17.63
CA ASP A 599 -20.55 -38.52 -17.86
C ASP A 599 -21.30 -38.35 -16.54
N SER A 600 -21.95 -37.20 -16.34
CA SER A 600 -22.85 -37.01 -15.20
C SER A 600 -23.99 -38.03 -15.21
N PHE A 601 -24.56 -38.33 -14.04
CA PHE A 601 -25.68 -39.27 -13.92
C PHE A 601 -26.83 -38.96 -14.90
N SER A 602 -27.16 -37.69 -15.10
CA SER A 602 -28.18 -37.25 -16.08
C SER A 602 -27.80 -37.56 -17.53
N ILE A 603 -26.53 -37.41 -17.91
CA ILE A 603 -26.04 -37.73 -19.27
C ILE A 603 -26.01 -39.24 -19.46
N HIS A 604 -25.57 -39.99 -18.45
CA HIS A 604 -25.56 -41.45 -18.47
C HIS A 604 -26.98 -42.03 -18.64
N LEU A 605 -27.94 -41.51 -17.88
CA LEU A 605 -29.36 -41.89 -17.98
C LEU A 605 -29.97 -41.52 -19.34
N PHE A 606 -29.60 -40.36 -19.89
CA PHE A 606 -30.05 -39.94 -21.23
C PHE A 606 -29.49 -40.85 -22.34
N LYS A 607 -28.20 -41.20 -22.29
CA LYS A 607 -27.54 -42.07 -23.27
C LYS A 607 -28.07 -43.50 -23.22
N THR A 608 -28.29 -44.05 -22.03
CA THR A 608 -28.85 -45.39 -21.83
C THR A 608 -30.29 -45.49 -22.34
N ARG A 609 -31.15 -44.51 -22.01
CA ARG A 609 -32.52 -44.42 -22.56
C ARG A 609 -32.55 -44.28 -24.08
N SER A 610 -31.66 -43.47 -24.64
CA SER A 610 -31.56 -43.28 -26.10
C SER A 610 -31.10 -44.56 -26.82
N LYS A 611 -30.19 -45.33 -26.22
CA LYS A 611 -29.79 -46.66 -26.74
C LYS A 611 -30.92 -47.69 -26.70
N LEU A 612 -31.69 -47.74 -25.60
CA LEU A 612 -32.88 -48.59 -25.50
C LEU A 612 -33.90 -48.24 -26.59
N ARG A 613 -34.16 -46.94 -26.79
CA ARG A 613 -35.05 -46.45 -27.84
C ARG A 613 -34.58 -46.84 -29.25
N GLY A 614 -33.29 -46.76 -29.55
CA GLY A 614 -32.73 -47.19 -30.84
C GLY A 614 -32.79 -48.69 -31.07
N SER A 615 -32.67 -49.49 -30.00
CA SER A 615 -32.86 -50.94 -30.07
C SER A 615 -34.31 -51.35 -30.35
N LEU A 616 -35.28 -50.49 -30.03
CA LEU A 616 -36.72 -50.72 -30.26
C LEU A 616 -37.21 -50.19 -31.61
N LEU A 617 -36.70 -49.02 -32.05
CA LEU A 617 -37.19 -48.31 -33.26
C LEU A 617 -36.28 -48.46 -34.49
N GLY A 618 -35.12 -49.10 -34.36
CA GLY A 618 -34.11 -49.21 -35.42
C GLY A 618 -33.10 -48.05 -35.41
N TRP A 619 -31.93 -48.28 -36.02
CA TRP A 619 -30.84 -47.29 -36.17
C TRP A 619 -30.74 -46.84 -37.63
N PRO A 620 -30.38 -45.57 -37.92
CA PRO A 620 -30.06 -44.46 -37.01
C PRO A 620 -31.29 -43.78 -36.41
N ILE A 621 -31.12 -43.05 -35.29
CA ILE A 621 -32.21 -42.27 -34.66
C ILE A 621 -32.08 -40.80 -35.04
N SER A 622 -33.18 -40.18 -35.48
CA SER A 622 -33.25 -38.73 -35.68
C SER A 622 -33.31 -37.99 -34.34
N HIS A 623 -32.31 -37.14 -34.09
CA HIS A 623 -32.19 -36.34 -32.87
C HIS A 623 -32.25 -34.83 -33.19
N LYS A 624 -32.97 -34.07 -32.36
CA LYS A 624 -33.09 -32.61 -32.50
C LYS A 624 -32.04 -31.90 -31.63
N VAL A 625 -30.99 -31.38 -32.26
CA VAL A 625 -29.93 -30.58 -31.62
C VAL A 625 -30.38 -29.12 -31.53
N ASP A 626 -30.16 -28.48 -30.38
CA ASP A 626 -30.58 -27.11 -30.11
C ASP A 626 -29.45 -26.11 -30.42
N ILE A 627 -29.53 -25.46 -31.58
CA ILE A 627 -28.45 -24.64 -32.12
C ILE A 627 -28.53 -23.23 -31.55
N LYS A 628 -29.67 -22.55 -31.72
CA LYS A 628 -29.86 -21.16 -31.31
C LYS A 628 -29.61 -20.95 -29.82
N ASN A 629 -30.13 -21.83 -28.97
CA ASN A 629 -29.89 -21.73 -27.53
C ASN A 629 -28.42 -21.95 -27.15
N SER A 630 -27.71 -22.83 -27.86
CA SER A 630 -26.29 -23.07 -27.61
C SER A 630 -25.45 -21.87 -28.02
N ALA A 631 -25.75 -21.28 -29.18
CA ALA A 631 -25.12 -20.07 -29.69
C ALA A 631 -25.38 -18.86 -28.78
N GLU A 632 -26.60 -18.68 -28.28
CA GLU A 632 -26.94 -17.59 -27.36
C GLU A 632 -26.10 -17.63 -26.07
N ILE A 633 -25.87 -18.82 -25.51
CA ILE A 633 -25.05 -18.98 -24.30
C ILE A 633 -23.58 -18.70 -24.59
N PHE A 634 -22.98 -19.37 -25.59
CA PHE A 634 -21.54 -19.29 -25.83
C PHE A 634 -21.11 -18.01 -26.55
N LEU A 635 -21.90 -17.50 -27.49
CA LEU A 635 -21.50 -16.39 -28.37
C LEU A 635 -22.07 -15.03 -27.96
N LYS A 636 -23.02 -14.99 -27.02
CA LYS A 636 -23.55 -13.73 -26.45
C LYS A 636 -23.35 -13.68 -24.94
N GLN A 637 -24.03 -14.55 -24.18
CA GLN A 637 -24.07 -14.42 -22.71
C GLN A 637 -22.71 -14.64 -22.04
N ASN A 638 -21.92 -15.61 -22.49
CA ASN A 638 -20.61 -15.90 -21.90
C ASN A 638 -19.59 -14.79 -22.19
N ARG A 639 -19.78 -14.04 -23.28
CA ARG A 639 -18.86 -13.02 -23.78
C ARG A 639 -19.07 -11.63 -23.17
N LEU A 640 -20.18 -11.41 -22.48
CA LEU A 640 -20.47 -10.13 -21.80
C LEU A 640 -19.37 -9.74 -20.80
N GLU A 641 -18.77 -10.72 -20.11
CA GLU A 641 -17.66 -10.48 -19.16
C GLU A 641 -16.37 -10.13 -19.90
N ALA A 642 -16.05 -10.84 -20.98
CA ALA A 642 -14.88 -10.50 -21.82
C ALA A 642 -15.01 -9.11 -22.47
N LEU A 643 -16.24 -8.70 -22.81
CA LEU A 643 -16.52 -7.36 -23.35
C LEU A 643 -16.39 -6.29 -22.26
N ASN A 644 -16.79 -6.58 -21.02
CA ASN A 644 -16.50 -5.70 -19.88
C ASN A 644 -14.99 -5.52 -19.68
N ASP A 645 -14.25 -6.63 -19.63
CA ASP A 645 -12.80 -6.63 -19.45
C ASP A 645 -12.09 -5.88 -20.59
N TYR A 646 -12.58 -6.02 -21.83
CA TYR A 646 -12.07 -5.30 -23.00
C TYR A 646 -12.08 -3.77 -22.81
N TYR A 647 -13.22 -3.20 -22.42
CA TYR A 647 -13.33 -1.74 -22.20
C TYR A 647 -12.64 -1.29 -20.91
N GLU A 648 -12.61 -2.13 -19.87
CA GLU A 648 -11.89 -1.85 -18.63
C GLU A 648 -10.37 -1.74 -18.87
N GLN A 649 -9.80 -2.70 -19.60
CA GLN A 649 -8.38 -2.67 -19.97
C GLN A 649 -8.06 -1.53 -20.95
N LEU A 650 -8.95 -1.23 -21.90
CA LEU A 650 -8.82 -0.07 -22.79
C LEU A 650 -8.76 1.23 -21.97
N GLY A 651 -9.67 1.42 -21.00
CA GLY A 651 -9.68 2.57 -20.11
C GLY A 651 -8.40 2.70 -19.28
N LEU A 652 -7.91 1.60 -18.70
CA LEU A 652 -6.66 1.57 -17.93
C LEU A 652 -5.45 1.93 -18.78
N ALA A 653 -5.36 1.38 -19.99
CA ALA A 653 -4.26 1.62 -20.90
C ALA A 653 -4.23 3.10 -21.33
N THR A 654 -5.37 3.67 -21.72
CA THR A 654 -5.50 5.10 -22.02
C THR A 654 -5.11 5.97 -20.82
N PHE A 655 -5.61 5.65 -19.62
CA PHE A 655 -5.28 6.40 -18.41
C PHE A 655 -3.77 6.40 -18.11
N ARG A 656 -3.14 5.22 -18.18
CA ARG A 656 -1.69 5.07 -17.93
C ARG A 656 -0.87 5.86 -18.95
N HIS A 657 -1.26 5.79 -20.23
CA HIS A 657 -0.59 6.55 -21.29
C HIS A 657 -0.64 8.05 -21.04
N ILE A 658 -1.84 8.60 -20.86
CA ILE A 658 -2.04 10.02 -20.55
C ILE A 658 -1.31 10.42 -19.26
N SER A 659 -1.28 9.54 -18.26
CA SER A 659 -0.54 9.77 -17.02
C SER A 659 0.97 9.85 -17.22
N ASN A 660 1.54 9.00 -18.09
CA ASN A 660 2.97 8.98 -18.36
C ASN A 660 3.38 10.23 -19.15
N LEU A 661 2.60 10.61 -20.17
CA LEU A 661 2.81 11.85 -20.91
C LEU A 661 2.79 13.07 -19.99
N ARG A 662 1.81 13.14 -19.07
CA ARG A 662 1.74 14.21 -18.07
C ARG A 662 2.98 14.27 -17.19
N LYS A 663 3.41 13.14 -16.62
CA LYS A 663 4.60 13.07 -15.75
C LYS A 663 5.83 13.59 -16.49
N CYS A 664 6.05 13.11 -17.71
CA CYS A 664 7.16 13.54 -18.57
C CYS A 664 7.14 15.07 -18.80
N LEU A 665 5.99 15.64 -19.16
CA LEU A 665 5.86 17.09 -19.39
C LEU A 665 6.10 17.93 -18.12
N ILE A 666 5.70 17.43 -16.95
CA ILE A 666 5.90 18.13 -15.67
C ILE A 666 7.34 18.04 -15.20
N GLU A 667 7.96 16.87 -15.33
CA GLU A 667 9.38 16.68 -15.02
C GLU A 667 10.23 17.56 -15.94
N LEU A 668 9.92 17.61 -17.24
CA LEU A 668 10.55 18.52 -18.18
C LEU A 668 10.46 19.99 -17.72
N ALA A 669 9.26 20.48 -17.39
CA ALA A 669 9.07 21.85 -16.93
C ALA A 669 9.89 22.16 -15.65
N LYS A 670 9.96 21.21 -14.71
CA LYS A 670 10.72 21.36 -13.46
C LYS A 670 12.23 21.30 -13.66
N SER A 671 12.72 20.44 -14.56
CA SER A 671 14.15 20.33 -14.83
C SER A 671 14.68 21.57 -15.54
N VAL A 672 13.89 22.15 -16.46
CA VAL A 672 14.25 23.42 -17.11
C VAL A 672 14.28 24.59 -16.12
N ASP A 673 13.44 24.56 -15.07
CA ASP A 673 13.38 25.63 -14.04
C ASP A 673 14.50 25.55 -13.00
N ASN A 674 14.93 24.34 -12.62
CA ASN A 674 15.88 24.14 -11.51
C ASN A 674 17.36 24.03 -11.95
N GLU A 675 17.66 23.74 -13.22
CA GLU A 675 19.03 23.45 -13.65
C GLU A 675 19.71 24.62 -14.37
N THR A 676 21.02 24.78 -14.14
CA THR A 676 21.87 25.57 -15.03
C THR A 676 21.99 24.87 -16.38
N LEU A 677 21.25 25.39 -17.38
CA LEU A 677 21.21 24.87 -18.74
C LEU A 677 22.57 25.07 -19.45
N THR A 678 23.42 24.05 -19.42
CA THR A 678 24.58 23.92 -20.33
C THR A 678 24.16 23.19 -21.61
N PRO A 679 24.85 23.39 -22.75
CA PRO A 679 24.52 22.70 -24.00
C PRO A 679 24.44 21.17 -23.85
N ASP A 680 25.41 20.57 -23.16
CA ASP A 680 25.44 19.11 -22.92
C ASP A 680 24.23 18.62 -22.11
N LYS A 681 23.82 19.37 -21.09
CA LYS A 681 22.63 19.04 -20.28
C LYS A 681 21.33 19.23 -21.05
N LEU A 682 21.28 20.24 -21.92
CA LEU A 682 20.11 20.47 -22.78
C LEU A 682 19.91 19.33 -23.77
N ASP A 683 21.00 18.82 -24.36
CA ASP A 683 20.98 17.66 -25.23
C ASP A 683 20.61 16.36 -24.49
N GLU A 684 21.12 16.16 -23.27
CA GLU A 684 20.75 15.04 -22.40
C GLU A 684 19.24 15.08 -22.06
N LEU A 685 18.72 16.23 -21.65
CA LEU A 685 17.31 16.43 -21.33
C LEU A 685 16.41 16.17 -22.56
N LYS A 686 16.83 16.65 -23.73
CA LYS A 686 16.14 16.44 -25.02
C LYS A 686 16.08 14.97 -25.39
N ARG A 687 17.20 14.27 -25.25
CA ARG A 687 17.29 12.82 -25.51
C ARG A 687 16.40 12.03 -24.56
N SER A 688 16.53 12.25 -23.24
CA SER A 688 15.73 11.55 -22.21
C SER A 688 14.23 11.79 -22.38
N THR A 689 13.83 13.00 -22.75
CA THR A 689 12.42 13.34 -22.97
C THR A 689 11.88 12.61 -24.19
N ASN A 690 12.61 12.66 -25.32
CA ASN A 690 12.20 11.95 -26.54
C ASN A 690 12.11 10.44 -26.33
N GLU A 691 13.11 9.84 -25.65
CA GLU A 691 13.09 8.41 -25.29
C GLU A 691 11.82 8.07 -24.49
N SER A 692 11.48 8.85 -23.46
CA SER A 692 10.29 8.65 -22.63
C SER A 692 8.98 8.70 -23.43
N PHE A 693 8.85 9.61 -24.40
CA PHE A 693 7.68 9.69 -25.27
C PHE A 693 7.60 8.50 -26.23
N THR A 694 8.74 8.08 -26.81
CA THR A 694 8.79 6.91 -27.71
C THR A 694 8.46 5.61 -26.99
N GLU A 695 8.97 5.42 -25.76
CA GLU A 695 8.66 4.27 -24.92
C GLU A 695 7.17 4.25 -24.55
N ALA A 696 6.58 5.40 -24.20
CA ALA A 696 5.15 5.48 -23.90
C ALA A 696 4.28 5.07 -25.09
N LYS A 697 4.65 5.51 -26.31
CA LYS A 697 3.96 5.13 -27.56
C LYS A 697 4.07 3.63 -27.84
N ALA A 698 5.28 3.05 -27.74
CA ALA A 698 5.52 1.63 -27.96
C ALA A 698 4.77 0.74 -26.95
N GLU A 699 4.75 1.12 -25.67
CA GLU A 699 4.01 0.40 -24.64
C GLU A 699 2.49 0.47 -24.87
N LEU A 700 1.96 1.62 -25.31
CA LEU A 700 0.54 1.75 -25.67
C LEU A 700 0.16 0.78 -26.80
N GLU A 701 0.93 0.73 -27.88
CA GLU A 701 0.71 -0.17 -29.03
C GLU A 701 0.73 -1.65 -28.60
N LYS A 702 1.73 -2.03 -27.80
CA LYS A 702 1.89 -3.38 -27.24
C LYS A 702 0.71 -3.79 -26.35
N VAL A 703 0.22 -2.90 -25.49
CA VAL A 703 -0.92 -3.17 -24.61
C VAL A 703 -2.21 -3.29 -25.42
N PHE A 704 -2.46 -2.39 -26.37
CA PHE A 704 -3.65 -2.41 -27.22
C PHE A 704 -3.72 -3.68 -28.08
N SER A 705 -2.59 -4.12 -28.63
CA SER A 705 -2.42 -5.42 -29.30
C SER A 705 -2.83 -6.58 -28.39
N LYS A 706 -2.35 -6.61 -27.14
CA LYS A 706 -2.69 -7.65 -26.17
C LYS A 706 -4.19 -7.69 -25.85
N ILE A 707 -4.85 -6.53 -25.71
CA ILE A 707 -6.29 -6.46 -25.44
C ILE A 707 -7.09 -7.05 -26.61
N ALA A 708 -6.74 -6.66 -27.85
CA ALA A 708 -7.38 -7.18 -29.06
C ALA A 708 -7.23 -8.72 -29.16
N ASN A 709 -6.00 -9.22 -28.97
CA ASN A 709 -5.69 -10.64 -29.05
C ASN A 709 -6.39 -11.46 -27.96
N ALA A 710 -6.45 -10.95 -26.72
CA ALA A 710 -7.15 -11.61 -25.63
C ALA A 710 -8.66 -11.75 -25.91
N PHE A 711 -9.28 -10.74 -26.52
CA PHE A 711 -10.69 -10.77 -26.87
C PHE A 711 -10.99 -11.74 -28.04
N THR A 712 -10.08 -11.81 -29.02
CA THR A 712 -10.14 -12.79 -30.11
C THR A 712 -9.98 -14.22 -29.60
N ALA A 713 -9.02 -14.47 -28.69
CA ALA A 713 -8.82 -15.78 -28.07
C ALA A 713 -10.02 -16.22 -27.21
N ASP A 714 -10.71 -15.28 -26.55
CA ASP A 714 -11.98 -15.60 -25.87
C ASP A 714 -13.07 -16.03 -26.86
N LEU A 715 -13.17 -15.36 -28.02
CA LEU A 715 -14.10 -15.80 -29.08
C LEU A 715 -13.78 -17.20 -29.56
N GLU A 716 -12.51 -17.47 -29.91
CA GLU A 716 -12.07 -18.78 -30.40
C GLU A 716 -12.50 -19.89 -29.42
N ARG A 717 -12.21 -19.70 -28.13
CA ARG A 717 -12.59 -20.63 -27.06
C ARG A 717 -14.10 -20.84 -26.99
N ASN A 718 -14.90 -19.78 -27.14
CA ASN A 718 -16.36 -19.88 -27.07
C ASN A 718 -16.95 -20.52 -28.34
N ILE A 719 -16.41 -20.26 -29.51
CA ILE A 719 -16.76 -20.95 -30.76
C ILE A 719 -16.40 -22.44 -30.65
N GLN A 720 -15.22 -22.77 -30.14
CA GLN A 720 -14.80 -24.17 -29.97
C GLN A 720 -15.72 -24.92 -28.99
N ARG A 721 -16.17 -24.25 -27.92
CA ARG A 721 -17.17 -24.80 -26.98
C ARG A 721 -18.54 -24.96 -27.64
N PHE A 722 -18.96 -23.99 -28.45
CA PHE A 722 -20.20 -24.07 -29.22
C PHE A 722 -20.16 -25.26 -30.20
N SER A 723 -19.09 -25.38 -30.99
CA SER A 723 -18.83 -26.50 -31.91
C SER A 723 -18.87 -27.84 -31.20
N PHE A 724 -18.13 -27.97 -30.09
CA PHE A 724 -18.12 -29.20 -29.29
C PHE A 724 -19.49 -29.54 -28.70
N ALA A 725 -20.25 -28.56 -28.22
CA ALA A 725 -21.54 -28.80 -27.59
C ALA A 725 -22.58 -29.31 -28.59
N ILE A 726 -22.63 -28.76 -29.80
CA ILE A 726 -23.61 -29.14 -30.82
C ILE A 726 -23.26 -30.48 -31.50
N ASP A 727 -21.98 -30.85 -31.53
CA ASP A 727 -21.51 -32.12 -32.09
C ASP A 727 -21.94 -33.35 -31.26
N LYS A 728 -22.28 -33.18 -29.97
CA LYS A 728 -22.63 -34.29 -29.08
C LYS A 728 -24.14 -34.40 -28.83
N PRO A 729 -24.73 -35.61 -28.76
CA PRO A 729 -26.17 -35.79 -28.52
C PRO A 729 -26.66 -35.19 -27.20
N GLU A 730 -25.78 -35.08 -26.20
CA GLU A 730 -26.07 -34.48 -24.90
C GLU A 730 -25.98 -32.94 -24.86
N THR A 731 -26.01 -32.23 -25.99
CA THR A 731 -25.89 -30.75 -26.10
C THR A 731 -26.64 -30.00 -24.99
N LYS A 732 -27.91 -30.34 -24.74
CA LYS A 732 -28.74 -29.70 -23.72
C LYS A 732 -28.12 -29.77 -22.31
N TYR A 733 -27.51 -30.89 -21.97
CA TYR A 733 -26.86 -31.11 -20.68
C TYR A 733 -25.49 -30.43 -20.61
N LEU A 734 -24.77 -30.33 -21.74
CA LEU A 734 -23.50 -29.60 -21.83
C LEU A 734 -23.68 -28.07 -21.71
N VAL A 735 -24.78 -27.53 -22.24
CA VAL A 735 -25.10 -26.09 -22.20
C VAL A 735 -25.72 -25.65 -20.86
N SER A 736 -26.43 -26.56 -20.17
CA SER A 736 -27.17 -26.23 -18.94
C SER A 736 -26.34 -25.60 -17.81
N PRO A 737 -25.11 -26.09 -17.50
CA PRO A 737 -24.24 -25.46 -16.50
C PRO A 737 -23.90 -24.01 -16.86
N TYR A 738 -23.51 -23.75 -18.11
CA TYR A 738 -23.18 -22.40 -18.60
C TYR A 738 -24.38 -21.47 -18.56
N ARG A 739 -25.58 -21.96 -18.91
CA ARG A 739 -26.83 -21.19 -18.76
C ARG A 739 -27.12 -20.81 -17.30
N LYS A 740 -26.84 -21.70 -16.34
CA LYS A 740 -27.00 -21.39 -14.90
C LYS A 740 -25.96 -20.37 -14.42
N ILE A 741 -24.74 -20.43 -14.95
CA ILE A 741 -23.66 -19.48 -14.65
C ILE A 741 -24.03 -18.11 -15.22
N ALA A 742 -24.40 -18.05 -16.50
CA ALA A 742 -24.83 -16.82 -17.17
C ALA A 742 -26.02 -16.14 -16.46
N LYS A 743 -27.02 -16.90 -16.00
CA LYS A 743 -28.15 -16.37 -15.20
C LYS A 743 -27.75 -15.84 -13.82
N LYS A 744 -26.62 -16.28 -13.26
CA LYS A 744 -26.12 -15.82 -11.96
C LYS A 744 -25.18 -14.62 -12.07
N ARG A 745 -24.61 -14.36 -13.26
CA ARG A 745 -23.74 -13.22 -13.50
C ARG A 745 -24.54 -11.92 -13.36
N THR A 746 -23.88 -10.90 -12.83
CA THR A 746 -24.46 -9.58 -12.53
C THR A 746 -24.37 -8.60 -13.70
N THR A 747 -23.50 -8.85 -14.67
CA THR A 747 -23.26 -7.96 -15.83
C THR A 747 -24.42 -8.05 -16.82
N SER A 748 -25.14 -6.94 -16.99
CA SER A 748 -26.24 -6.81 -17.94
C SER A 748 -25.77 -6.11 -19.22
N ILE A 749 -26.52 -6.28 -20.31
CA ILE A 749 -26.27 -5.55 -21.57
C ILE A 749 -26.31 -4.03 -21.30
N ALA A 750 -27.27 -3.56 -20.51
CA ALA A 750 -27.37 -2.15 -20.11
C ALA A 750 -26.10 -1.65 -19.41
N SER A 751 -25.48 -2.46 -18.53
CA SER A 751 -24.21 -2.06 -17.89
C SER A 751 -23.04 -2.00 -18.86
N ILE A 752 -23.06 -2.81 -19.93
CA ILE A 752 -22.02 -2.80 -20.97
C ILE A 752 -22.16 -1.58 -21.89
N GLU A 753 -23.39 -1.23 -22.26
CA GLU A 753 -23.68 -0.05 -23.08
C GLU A 753 -23.27 1.27 -22.40
N GLU A 754 -23.13 1.28 -21.08
CA GLU A 754 -22.62 2.43 -20.33
C GLU A 754 -21.09 2.56 -20.37
N LEU A 755 -20.34 1.50 -20.70
CA LEU A 755 -18.87 1.48 -20.61
C LEU A 755 -18.17 2.57 -21.46
N PRO A 756 -18.56 2.84 -22.72
CA PRO A 756 -17.97 3.93 -23.49
C PRO A 756 -18.19 5.30 -22.86
N LYS A 757 -19.35 5.52 -22.22
CA LYS A 757 -19.63 6.78 -21.50
C LYS A 757 -18.78 6.90 -20.23
N VAL A 758 -18.61 5.79 -19.50
CA VAL A 758 -17.71 5.72 -18.34
C VAL A 758 -16.27 6.02 -18.74
N TYR A 759 -15.80 5.43 -19.86
CA TYR A 759 -14.51 5.73 -20.47
C TYR A 759 -14.35 7.22 -20.73
N GLY A 760 -15.25 7.82 -21.54
CA GLY A 760 -15.17 9.23 -21.89
C GLY A 760 -15.21 10.15 -20.67
N LYS A 761 -16.12 9.90 -19.73
CA LYS A 761 -16.24 10.69 -18.48
C LYS A 761 -14.97 10.61 -17.63
N ASN A 762 -14.46 9.40 -17.37
CA ASN A 762 -13.32 9.22 -16.48
C ASN A 762 -12.05 9.82 -17.06
N ILE A 763 -11.79 9.62 -18.36
CA ILE A 763 -10.63 10.21 -19.03
C ILE A 763 -10.75 11.73 -19.09
N ASN A 764 -11.96 12.28 -19.30
CA ASN A 764 -12.19 13.73 -19.27
C ASN A 764 -11.85 14.34 -17.90
N LEU A 765 -12.38 13.74 -16.83
CA LEU A 765 -12.08 14.16 -15.45
C LEU A 765 -10.57 14.09 -15.14
N TYR A 766 -9.87 13.11 -15.69
CA TYR A 766 -8.43 12.99 -15.51
C TYR A 766 -7.66 14.03 -16.33
N THR A 767 -8.10 14.30 -17.56
CA THR A 767 -7.54 15.37 -18.38
C THR A 767 -7.74 16.75 -17.75
N ASN A 768 -8.86 16.99 -17.06
CA ASN A 768 -9.06 18.20 -16.25
C ASN A 768 -8.03 18.34 -15.13
N LYS A 769 -7.64 17.24 -14.49
CA LYS A 769 -6.54 17.24 -13.50
C LYS A 769 -5.21 17.64 -14.16
N ASN A 770 -4.92 17.13 -15.35
CA ASN A 770 -3.71 17.49 -16.09
C ASN A 770 -3.71 18.98 -16.49
N LEU A 771 -4.86 19.49 -16.97
CA LEU A 771 -5.04 20.91 -17.28
C LEU A 771 -4.80 21.79 -16.05
N LEU A 772 -5.29 21.38 -14.88
CA LEU A 772 -5.08 22.10 -13.63
C LEU A 772 -3.58 22.23 -13.30
N GLU A 773 -2.80 21.17 -13.46
CA GLU A 773 -1.34 21.19 -13.22
C GLU A 773 -0.64 22.17 -14.18
N PHE A 774 -0.96 22.15 -15.48
CA PHE A 774 -0.40 23.11 -16.44
C PHE A 774 -0.82 24.55 -16.14
N ILE A 775 -2.06 24.77 -15.69
CA ILE A 775 -2.54 26.08 -15.26
C ILE A 775 -1.71 26.60 -14.07
N LEU A 776 -1.44 25.77 -13.07
CA LEU A 776 -0.67 26.16 -11.89
C LEU A 776 0.81 26.44 -12.20
N ILE A 777 1.44 25.62 -13.06
CA ILE A 777 2.81 25.87 -13.52
C ILE A 777 2.87 27.18 -14.32
N SER A 778 1.91 27.40 -15.23
CA SER A 778 1.81 28.64 -16.01
C SER A 778 1.61 29.87 -15.11
N LEU A 779 0.76 29.77 -14.09
CA LEU A 779 0.56 30.82 -13.09
C LEU A 779 1.86 31.17 -12.35
N ASN A 780 2.62 30.15 -11.91
CA ASN A 780 3.89 30.34 -11.23
C ASN A 780 4.88 31.18 -12.06
N HIS A 781 5.06 30.82 -13.34
CA HIS A 781 5.96 31.58 -14.21
C HIS A 781 5.43 32.96 -14.58
N ARG A 782 4.13 33.11 -14.85
CA ARG A 782 3.52 34.44 -15.13
C ARG A 782 3.69 35.39 -13.95
N PHE A 783 3.48 34.92 -12.73
CA PHE A 783 3.72 35.72 -11.52
C PHE A 783 5.19 35.99 -11.29
N SER A 784 6.06 34.98 -11.46
CA SER A 784 7.51 35.16 -11.35
C SER A 784 8.01 36.25 -12.29
N ILE A 785 7.71 36.18 -13.59
CA ILE A 785 8.12 37.20 -14.59
C ILE A 785 7.68 38.60 -14.18
N LYS A 786 6.45 38.75 -13.68
CA LYS A 786 5.89 40.05 -13.26
C LYS A 786 6.58 40.57 -12.00
N LEU A 787 6.87 39.69 -11.03
CA LEU A 787 7.60 40.03 -9.80
C LEU A 787 9.06 40.39 -10.08
N THR A 788 9.78 39.57 -10.87
CA THR A 788 11.19 39.84 -11.25
C THR A 788 11.30 41.18 -11.97
N LYS A 789 10.40 41.45 -12.93
CA LYS A 789 10.40 42.72 -13.67
C LYS A 789 10.27 43.92 -12.73
N GLN A 790 9.38 43.85 -11.74
CA GLN A 790 9.19 44.95 -10.79
C GLN A 790 10.34 45.07 -9.78
N ALA A 791 10.89 43.95 -9.30
CA ALA A 791 12.08 43.95 -8.44
C ALA A 791 13.30 44.56 -9.17
N ASP A 792 13.52 44.20 -10.43
CA ASP A 792 14.57 44.75 -11.28
C ASP A 792 14.39 46.26 -11.53
N GLU A 793 13.17 46.69 -11.85
CA GLU A 793 12.86 48.12 -12.07
C GLU A 793 13.11 48.95 -10.81
N LEU A 794 12.77 48.40 -9.63
CA LEU A 794 13.05 49.04 -8.34
C LEU A 794 14.56 49.06 -8.03
N SER A 795 15.26 47.95 -8.26
CA SER A 795 16.69 47.82 -8.02
C SER A 795 17.50 48.78 -8.89
N ARG A 796 17.17 48.89 -10.19
CA ARG A 796 17.79 49.86 -11.09
C ARG A 796 17.54 51.30 -10.66
N TRP A 797 16.32 51.61 -10.23
CA TRP A 797 15.97 52.95 -9.73
C TRP A 797 16.78 53.32 -8.48
N ALA A 798 16.81 52.44 -7.48
CA ALA A 798 17.49 52.69 -6.20
C ALA A 798 19.01 52.81 -6.37
N ASN A 799 19.62 51.89 -7.13
CA ASN A 799 21.04 51.92 -7.43
C ASN A 799 21.40 53.16 -8.26
N GLY A 800 20.58 53.51 -9.27
CA GLY A 800 20.77 54.71 -10.09
C GLY A 800 20.83 55.98 -9.24
N LYS A 801 19.86 56.18 -8.36
CA LYS A 801 19.81 57.34 -7.45
C LYS A 801 21.01 57.42 -6.51
N LEU A 802 21.44 56.29 -5.93
CA LEU A 802 22.62 56.26 -5.07
C LEU A 802 23.93 56.52 -5.83
N THR A 803 24.05 56.02 -7.06
CA THR A 803 25.24 56.29 -7.90
C THR A 803 25.31 57.74 -8.36
N GLU A 804 24.18 58.36 -8.71
CA GLU A 804 24.12 59.79 -9.02
C GLU A 804 24.49 60.65 -7.81
N ALA A 805 23.97 60.31 -6.63
CA ALA A 805 24.31 60.99 -5.39
C ALA A 805 25.81 60.91 -5.10
N ASN A 806 26.43 59.72 -5.18
CA ASN A 806 27.86 59.56 -4.92
C ASN A 806 28.75 60.32 -5.93
N LYS A 807 28.31 60.42 -7.20
CA LYS A 807 29.02 61.16 -8.25
C LYS A 807 29.03 62.67 -7.99
N GLU A 808 27.89 63.25 -7.63
CA GLU A 808 27.81 64.69 -7.30
C GLU A 808 28.55 65.04 -6.01
N LEU A 809 28.45 64.15 -5.03
CA LEU A 809 29.14 64.27 -3.75
C LEU A 809 30.66 64.32 -3.95
N SER A 810 31.18 63.44 -4.82
CA SER A 810 32.60 63.45 -5.21
C SER A 810 33.03 64.75 -5.91
N ALA A 811 32.13 65.40 -6.66
CA ALA A 811 32.41 66.69 -7.30
C ALA A 811 32.43 67.84 -6.27
N VAL A 812 31.45 67.88 -5.36
CA VAL A 812 31.37 68.89 -4.27
C VAL A 812 32.55 68.77 -3.31
N PHE A 813 32.98 67.56 -2.96
CA PHE A 813 34.15 67.36 -2.09
C PHE A 813 35.49 67.68 -2.76
N ALA A 814 35.59 67.52 -4.09
CA ALA A 814 36.78 67.96 -4.83
C ALA A 814 36.91 69.49 -4.80
N GLU A 815 35.80 70.22 -4.88
CA GLU A 815 35.75 71.68 -4.73
C GLU A 815 36.13 72.13 -3.30
N LEU A 816 35.57 71.46 -2.27
CA LEU A 816 35.79 71.73 -0.83
C LEU A 816 37.26 71.67 -0.38
N VAL A 817 38.07 70.81 -0.99
CA VAL A 817 39.50 70.66 -0.63
C VAL A 817 40.33 71.87 -1.11
N SER A 818 39.81 72.66 -2.05
CA SER A 818 40.52 73.77 -2.69
C SER A 818 39.93 75.17 -2.44
N ALA A 819 38.67 75.26 -1.99
CA ALA A 819 37.93 76.52 -1.86
C ALA A 819 38.09 77.19 -0.48
N SER A 820 38.09 78.53 -0.47
CA SER A 820 38.11 79.38 0.73
C SER A 820 36.72 79.70 1.32
N GLU A 821 35.65 79.27 0.65
CA GLU A 821 34.25 79.42 1.09
C GLU A 821 33.49 78.08 0.99
N PRO A 822 32.46 77.83 1.81
CA PRO A 822 31.65 76.63 1.71
C PRO A 822 30.83 76.59 0.40
N PRO A 823 30.86 75.49 -0.37
CA PRO A 823 30.13 75.36 -1.62
C PRO A 823 28.62 75.18 -1.41
N ASN A 824 27.85 75.46 -2.46
CA ASN A 824 26.41 75.26 -2.46
C ASN A 824 26.07 73.75 -2.51
N VAL A 825 25.39 73.26 -1.48
CA VAL A 825 25.05 71.84 -1.28
C VAL A 825 23.56 71.55 -1.45
N ASP A 826 22.78 72.51 -1.96
CA ASP A 826 21.32 72.39 -2.12
C ASP A 826 20.94 71.27 -3.09
N THR A 827 21.66 71.15 -4.21
CA THR A 827 21.47 70.09 -5.22
C THR A 827 21.71 68.70 -4.65
N LEU A 828 22.79 68.52 -3.88
CA LEU A 828 23.13 67.25 -3.25
C LEU A 828 22.12 66.86 -2.15
N SER A 829 21.70 67.84 -1.35
CA SER A 829 20.68 67.67 -0.31
C SER A 829 19.33 67.26 -0.92
N GLN A 830 18.98 67.84 -2.07
CA GLN A 830 17.76 67.51 -2.80
C GLN A 830 17.79 66.08 -3.38
N LYS A 831 18.94 65.62 -3.90
CA LYS A 831 19.07 64.23 -4.40
C LYS A 831 19.07 63.17 -3.31
N ILE A 832 19.63 63.47 -2.13
CA ILE A 832 19.51 62.58 -0.96
C ILE A 832 18.05 62.57 -0.46
N ALA A 833 17.34 63.70 -0.56
CA ALA A 833 15.93 63.78 -0.22
C ALA A 833 15.01 63.04 -1.21
N ASP A 834 15.37 62.90 -2.49
CA ASP A 834 14.62 62.09 -3.47
C ASP A 834 14.45 60.62 -3.03
N LEU A 835 15.38 60.08 -2.22
CA LEU A 835 15.27 58.73 -1.65
C LEU A 835 14.06 58.59 -0.69
N LYS A 836 13.60 59.68 -0.05
CA LYS A 836 12.39 59.72 0.80
C LYS A 836 11.09 59.60 0.00
N ASN A 837 11.07 60.09 -1.24
CA ASN A 837 9.90 60.10 -2.13
C ASN A 837 9.87 58.87 -3.04
N THR A 838 10.17 57.71 -2.46
CA THR A 838 10.13 56.43 -3.15
C THR A 838 8.67 56.08 -3.50
N GLU A 839 8.29 56.17 -4.77
CA GLU A 839 6.99 55.66 -5.31
C GLU A 839 6.92 54.11 -5.28
N VAL A 840 7.45 53.47 -4.24
CA VAL A 840 7.47 52.01 -4.10
C VAL A 840 6.06 51.45 -4.05
N GLN A 841 5.15 52.10 -3.31
CA GLN A 841 3.75 51.65 -3.21
C GLN A 841 3.01 51.74 -4.55
N GLU A 842 3.17 52.82 -5.32
CA GLU A 842 2.46 53.00 -6.59
C GLU A 842 2.89 51.98 -7.66
N ARG A 843 4.20 51.68 -7.73
CA ARG A 843 4.75 50.68 -8.66
C ARG A 843 4.19 49.27 -8.42
N PHE A 844 3.96 48.92 -7.15
CA PHE A 844 3.46 47.60 -6.78
C PHE A 844 1.92 47.48 -6.80
N GLU A 845 1.16 48.57 -6.66
CA GLU A 845 -0.30 48.52 -6.86
C GLU A 845 -0.67 48.17 -8.31
N ALA A 846 0.09 48.67 -9.29
CA ALA A 846 -0.08 48.26 -10.69
C ALA A 846 0.22 46.76 -10.88
N LEU A 847 1.26 46.24 -10.23
CA LEU A 847 1.59 44.81 -10.23
C LEU A 847 0.48 43.95 -9.62
N PHE A 848 -0.07 44.35 -8.48
CA PHE A 848 -1.14 43.60 -7.82
C PHE A 848 -2.43 43.58 -8.65
N LYS A 849 -2.72 44.66 -9.38
CA LYS A 849 -3.82 44.70 -10.34
C LYS A 849 -3.60 43.69 -11.48
N ASP A 850 -2.39 43.64 -12.03
CA ASP A 850 -2.01 42.66 -13.07
C ASP A 850 -2.11 41.22 -12.55
N ILE A 851 -1.62 40.94 -11.34
CA ILE A 851 -1.71 39.62 -10.70
C ILE A 851 -3.17 39.20 -10.54
N ASN A 852 -4.04 40.10 -10.06
CA ASN A 852 -5.47 39.80 -9.92
C ASN A 852 -6.14 39.54 -11.28
N SER A 853 -5.79 40.30 -12.32
CA SER A 853 -6.28 40.05 -13.69
C SER A 853 -5.91 38.66 -14.20
N ILE A 854 -4.70 38.17 -13.88
CA ILE A 854 -4.27 36.80 -14.25
C ILE A 854 -5.09 35.74 -13.49
N ILE A 855 -5.46 36.00 -12.23
CA ILE A 855 -6.32 35.10 -11.44
C ILE A 855 -7.74 35.07 -12.00
N ASP A 856 -8.25 36.21 -12.49
CA ASP A 856 -9.58 36.30 -13.09
C ASP A 856 -9.73 35.47 -14.37
N GLU A 857 -8.62 35.15 -15.06
CA GLU A 857 -8.61 34.24 -16.21
C GLU A 857 -8.82 32.76 -15.82
N LEU A 858 -8.70 32.39 -14.53
CA LEU A 858 -8.87 31.01 -14.07
C LEU A 858 -10.35 30.58 -14.12
N PRO A 859 -10.66 29.29 -14.36
CA PRO A 859 -12.04 28.81 -14.24
C PRO A 859 -12.55 28.94 -12.79
N GLU A 860 -13.85 29.25 -12.64
CA GLU A 860 -14.50 29.31 -11.31
C GLU A 860 -14.38 27.97 -10.58
N THR A 861 -14.81 26.88 -11.24
CA THR A 861 -14.67 25.52 -10.74
C THR A 861 -14.09 24.58 -11.79
N ILE A 862 -13.37 23.55 -11.33
CA ILE A 862 -12.89 22.45 -12.17
C ILE A 862 -13.25 21.11 -11.53
N THR A 863 -13.79 20.19 -12.34
CA THR A 863 -14.20 18.86 -11.88
C THR A 863 -13.14 17.82 -12.23
N VAL A 864 -12.76 17.01 -11.24
CA VAL A 864 -11.74 15.96 -11.35
C VAL A 864 -12.26 14.65 -10.78
N ASN A 865 -11.53 13.55 -10.99
CA ASN A 865 -11.87 12.25 -10.41
C ASN A 865 -11.79 12.28 -8.87
N ASP A 866 -12.63 11.47 -8.23
CA ASP A 866 -12.57 11.22 -6.80
C ASP A 866 -11.39 10.30 -6.37
N ASP A 867 -11.01 10.35 -5.10
CA ASP A 867 -9.83 9.63 -4.60
C ASP A 867 -9.98 8.09 -4.67
N ASN A 868 -11.22 7.59 -4.60
CA ASN A 868 -11.51 6.16 -4.68
C ASN A 868 -11.27 5.61 -6.09
N PHE A 869 -11.45 6.44 -7.14
CA PHE A 869 -11.13 6.06 -8.50
C PHE A 869 -9.63 5.69 -8.63
N PHE A 870 -8.73 6.52 -8.10
CA PHE A 870 -7.29 6.25 -8.16
C PHE A 870 -6.88 4.99 -7.39
N ALA A 871 -7.46 4.75 -6.21
CA ALA A 871 -7.20 3.52 -5.45
C ALA A 871 -7.62 2.25 -6.22
N LEU A 872 -8.68 2.33 -7.02
CA LEU A 872 -9.17 1.23 -7.84
C LEU A 872 -8.34 1.06 -9.12
N ILE A 873 -7.85 2.15 -9.71
CA ILE A 873 -6.89 2.12 -10.83
C ILE A 873 -5.60 1.39 -10.41
N ASP A 874 -5.08 1.68 -9.22
CA ASP A 874 -3.90 0.99 -8.67
C ASP A 874 -4.13 -0.51 -8.47
N SER A 875 -5.38 -0.92 -8.21
CA SER A 875 -5.79 -2.33 -8.15
C SER A 875 -6.03 -2.98 -9.52
N GLY A 876 -5.83 -2.24 -10.62
CA GLY A 876 -6.02 -2.72 -11.98
C GLY A 876 -7.48 -2.71 -12.47
N LYS A 877 -8.32 -1.80 -11.94
CA LYS A 877 -9.74 -1.65 -12.31
C LYS A 877 -10.08 -0.27 -12.86
N PHE A 878 -11.07 -0.19 -13.75
CA PHE A 878 -11.55 1.06 -14.35
C PHE A 878 -13.04 1.34 -14.05
N PRO A 879 -13.38 1.66 -12.78
CA PRO A 879 -14.76 1.86 -12.36
C PRO A 879 -15.30 3.24 -12.77
N PRO A 880 -16.63 3.46 -12.78
CA PRO A 880 -17.19 4.81 -12.88
C PRO A 880 -16.72 5.68 -11.71
N SER A 881 -16.16 6.86 -12.02
CA SER A 881 -15.68 7.83 -11.02
C SER A 881 -16.79 8.78 -10.57
N GLU A 882 -16.82 9.08 -9.26
CA GLU A 882 -17.54 10.24 -8.73
C GLU A 882 -16.74 11.52 -9.06
N THR A 883 -17.41 12.66 -9.10
CA THR A 883 -16.78 13.94 -9.42
C THR A 883 -16.41 14.70 -8.14
N ARG A 884 -15.18 15.21 -8.08
CA ARG A 884 -14.74 16.21 -7.09
C ARG A 884 -14.66 17.57 -7.75
N GLU A 885 -15.31 18.57 -7.16
CA GLU A 885 -15.30 19.95 -7.66
C GLU A 885 -14.31 20.80 -6.87
N ILE A 886 -13.44 21.53 -7.57
CA ILE A 886 -12.43 22.42 -7.00
C ILE A 886 -12.76 23.86 -7.40
N GLU A 887 -13.11 24.70 -6.43
CA GLU A 887 -13.32 26.16 -6.58
C GLU A 887 -11.97 26.89 -6.79
N LEU A 888 -11.41 26.76 -8.00
CA LEU A 888 -10.04 27.17 -8.29
C LEU A 888 -9.84 28.69 -8.16
N ARG A 889 -10.68 29.50 -8.84
CA ARG A 889 -10.52 30.95 -8.88
C ARG A 889 -10.66 31.58 -7.48
N GLN A 890 -11.70 31.19 -6.73
CA GLN A 890 -11.94 31.72 -5.39
C GLN A 890 -10.77 31.42 -4.44
N LYS A 891 -10.23 30.20 -4.51
CA LYS A 891 -9.10 29.79 -3.67
C LYS A 891 -7.79 30.43 -4.11
N ALA A 892 -7.57 30.61 -5.40
CA ALA A 892 -6.43 31.35 -5.91
C ALA A 892 -6.47 32.82 -5.45
N LYS A 893 -7.63 33.49 -5.52
CA LYS A 893 -7.82 34.83 -4.95
C LYS A 893 -7.50 34.88 -3.46
N LEU A 894 -7.96 33.88 -2.69
CA LEU A 894 -7.70 33.81 -1.26
C LEU A 894 -6.20 33.66 -0.95
N TYR A 895 -5.54 32.64 -1.50
CA TYR A 895 -4.14 32.35 -1.18
C TYR A 895 -3.20 33.40 -1.76
N VAL A 896 -3.39 33.85 -3.00
CA VAL A 896 -2.56 34.91 -3.58
C VAL A 896 -2.81 36.24 -2.86
N GLY A 897 -4.04 36.55 -2.49
CA GLY A 897 -4.36 37.76 -1.73
C GLY A 897 -3.72 37.79 -0.33
N THR A 898 -3.72 36.65 0.37
CA THR A 898 -3.22 36.54 1.74
C THR A 898 -1.71 36.31 1.80
N GLU A 899 -1.20 35.31 1.09
CA GLU A 899 0.20 34.89 1.20
C GLU A 899 1.15 35.70 0.32
N LEU A 900 0.70 36.19 -0.84
CA LEU A 900 1.52 37.01 -1.74
C LEU A 900 1.28 38.50 -1.54
N ILE A 901 0.08 38.99 -1.86
CA ILE A 901 -0.20 40.44 -1.95
C ILE A 901 -0.04 41.11 -0.57
N SER A 902 -0.64 40.55 0.49
CA SER A 902 -0.57 41.15 1.83
C SER A 902 0.84 41.15 2.42
N ASN A 903 1.58 40.05 2.27
CA ASN A 903 2.95 39.95 2.77
C ASN A 903 3.91 40.84 1.97
N ALA A 904 3.74 40.88 0.64
CA ALA A 904 4.50 41.77 -0.24
C ALA A 904 4.27 43.26 0.13
N ARG A 905 3.03 43.68 0.41
CA ARG A 905 2.73 45.05 0.89
C ARG A 905 3.46 45.38 2.20
N THR A 906 3.51 44.44 3.13
CA THR A 906 4.17 44.64 4.43
C THR A 906 5.69 44.80 4.28
N GLU A 907 6.31 44.01 3.40
CA GLU A 907 7.73 44.16 3.08
C GLU A 907 8.02 45.45 2.31
N MET A 908 7.11 45.89 1.43
CA MET A 908 7.24 47.18 0.74
C MET A 908 7.22 48.36 1.72
N ASP A 909 6.34 48.31 2.72
CA ASP A 909 6.28 49.35 3.76
C ASP A 909 7.59 49.39 4.56
N THR A 910 8.15 48.23 4.88
CA THR A 910 9.44 48.09 5.58
C THR A 910 10.62 48.58 4.73
N LEU A 911 10.60 48.29 3.43
CA LEU A 911 11.61 48.77 2.48
C LEU A 911 11.51 50.30 2.32
N SER A 912 10.30 50.85 2.22
CA SER A 912 10.06 52.29 2.15
C SER A 912 10.52 53.00 3.43
N SER A 913 10.28 52.44 4.63
CA SER A 913 10.80 53.02 5.87
C SER A 913 12.32 52.98 5.91
N SER A 914 12.95 51.89 5.45
CA SER A 914 14.41 51.76 5.38
C SER A 914 15.04 52.82 4.46
N PHE A 915 14.42 53.08 3.29
CA PHE A 915 14.87 54.17 2.40
C PHE A 915 14.73 55.56 3.04
N LYS A 916 13.66 55.81 3.80
CA LYS A 916 13.46 57.08 4.52
C LYS A 916 14.47 57.27 5.65
N GLU A 917 14.79 56.22 6.39
CA GLU A 917 15.81 56.23 7.44
C GLU A 917 17.20 56.49 6.86
N LEU A 918 17.56 55.79 5.79
CA LEU A 918 18.83 55.97 5.09
C LEU A 918 18.97 57.38 4.52
N SER A 919 17.94 57.92 3.88
CA SER A 919 17.92 59.31 3.41
C SER A 919 18.15 60.31 4.55
N THR A 920 17.51 60.09 5.70
CA THR A 920 17.65 60.98 6.87
C THR A 920 19.05 60.90 7.46
N MET A 921 19.58 59.69 7.65
CA MET A 921 20.94 59.47 8.16
C MET A 921 22.00 60.07 7.23
N LEU A 922 21.89 59.88 5.91
CA LEU A 922 22.82 60.48 4.95
C LEU A 922 22.75 62.01 4.96
N THR A 923 21.56 62.58 5.13
CA THR A 923 21.37 64.04 5.23
C THR A 923 21.99 64.60 6.51
N ASP A 924 21.77 63.95 7.65
CA ASP A 924 22.33 64.38 8.94
C ASP A 924 23.85 64.24 8.96
N LYS A 925 24.37 63.14 8.40
CA LYS A 925 25.80 62.92 8.30
C LYS A 925 26.46 63.92 7.37
N LEU A 926 25.85 64.24 6.22
CA LEU A 926 26.28 65.33 5.33
C LEU A 926 26.36 66.67 6.06
N ARG A 927 25.34 67.02 6.84
CA ARG A 927 25.32 68.26 7.64
C ARG A 927 26.46 68.31 8.66
N LEU A 928 26.72 67.19 9.35
CA LEU A 928 27.82 67.10 10.32
C LEU A 928 29.20 67.20 9.65
N THR A 929 29.40 66.57 8.49
CA THR A 929 30.66 66.73 7.73
C THR A 929 30.84 68.17 7.28
N LEU A 930 29.79 68.81 6.76
CA LEU A 930 29.85 70.21 6.36
C LEU A 930 30.15 71.14 7.54
N PHE A 931 29.48 70.96 8.69
CA PHE A 931 29.73 71.74 9.91
C PHE A 931 31.16 71.58 10.42
N ASN A 932 31.72 70.37 10.38
CA ASN A 932 33.11 70.12 10.78
C ASN A 932 34.10 70.75 9.80
N ILE A 933 33.79 70.75 8.50
CA ILE A 933 34.61 71.41 7.48
C ILE A 933 34.53 72.94 7.64
N GLU A 934 33.36 73.53 7.87
CA GLU A 934 33.18 74.96 8.15
C GLU A 934 33.97 75.43 9.40
N ASN A 935 33.90 74.68 10.50
CA ASN A 935 34.70 74.99 11.70
C ASN A 935 36.21 74.87 11.45
N SER A 936 36.64 73.93 10.59
CA SER A 936 38.04 73.84 10.16
C SER A 936 38.50 75.03 9.31
N ILE A 937 37.57 75.70 8.61
CA ILE A 937 37.82 76.93 7.85
C ILE A 937 37.90 78.14 8.79
N ALA A 938 37.10 78.18 9.86
CA ALA A 938 37.08 79.27 10.83
C ALA A 938 38.28 79.27 11.82
N SER A 939 38.92 78.11 12.07
CA SER A 939 39.99 77.92 13.07
C SER A 939 41.41 78.37 12.64
N HIS A 940 41.54 79.43 11.84
CA HIS A 940 42.80 79.84 11.20
C HIS A 940 43.94 80.30 12.15
N ASP A 941 43.72 80.36 13.47
CA ASP A 941 44.69 80.84 14.46
C ASP A 941 45.07 79.77 15.50
N SER A 942 46.04 78.91 15.20
CA SER A 942 47.02 78.41 16.18
C SER A 942 48.06 77.49 15.52
N LYS A 943 49.33 77.80 15.78
CA LYS A 943 50.49 77.00 15.37
C LYS A 943 50.56 75.73 16.21
N GLU A 944 50.50 74.58 15.53
CA GLU A 944 50.77 73.19 15.96
C GLU A 944 49.56 72.25 15.80
N SER A 945 49.31 71.79 14.58
CA SER A 945 48.80 70.45 14.23
C SER A 945 48.75 70.30 12.70
N LEU A 946 48.60 69.06 12.20
CA LEU A 946 48.61 68.60 10.80
C LEU A 946 48.03 69.58 9.74
N PRO A 947 48.47 69.53 8.46
CA PRO A 947 47.96 70.41 7.42
C PRO A 947 46.42 70.34 7.36
N GLN A 948 45.72 71.45 7.57
CA GLN A 948 44.25 71.49 7.65
C GLN A 948 43.55 70.94 6.39
N ASN A 949 44.22 70.97 5.23
CA ASN A 949 43.76 70.33 4.00
C ASN A 949 43.70 68.79 4.09
N GLU A 950 44.61 68.18 4.85
CA GLU A 950 44.67 66.74 5.08
C GLU A 950 43.46 66.28 5.92
N ILE A 951 43.09 67.05 6.96
CA ILE A 951 41.90 66.80 7.79
C ILE A 951 40.61 66.91 6.96
N ARG A 952 40.49 67.92 6.09
CA ARG A 952 39.33 68.09 5.18
C ARG A 952 39.21 66.91 4.22
N SER A 953 40.32 66.46 3.63
CA SER A 953 40.34 65.29 2.75
C SER A 953 40.00 63.98 3.47
N GLN A 954 40.41 63.82 4.74
CA GLN A 954 40.06 62.66 5.56
C GLN A 954 38.56 62.61 5.86
N LEU A 955 37.95 63.72 6.27
CA LEU A 955 36.51 63.82 6.54
C LEU A 955 35.67 63.55 5.28
N ALA A 956 36.08 64.10 4.13
CA ALA A 956 35.44 63.84 2.84
C ALA A 956 35.53 62.36 2.44
N ASN A 957 36.70 61.74 2.59
CA ASN A 957 36.91 60.32 2.30
C ASN A 957 36.13 59.41 3.26
N GLU A 958 35.98 59.77 4.53
CA GLU A 958 35.21 59.00 5.51
C GLU A 958 33.70 59.02 5.19
N PHE A 959 33.18 60.16 4.77
CA PHE A 959 31.78 60.25 4.35
C PHE A 959 31.52 59.53 3.01
N LYS A 960 32.45 59.63 2.05
CA LYS A 960 32.42 58.83 0.81
C LYS A 960 32.39 57.33 1.10
N LYS A 961 33.27 56.85 1.99
CA LYS A 961 33.30 55.45 2.42
C LYS A 961 31.99 55.02 3.08
N THR A 962 31.35 55.91 3.82
CA THR A 962 30.02 55.65 4.39
C THR A 962 28.98 55.40 3.29
N ILE A 963 28.95 56.24 2.26
CA ILE A 963 27.99 56.08 1.15
C ILE A 963 28.23 54.80 0.37
N GLU A 964 29.49 54.44 0.10
CA GLU A 964 29.84 53.17 -0.54
C GLU A 964 29.39 51.95 0.30
N THR A 965 29.50 52.06 1.63
CA THR A 965 29.03 51.00 2.55
C THR A 965 27.51 50.88 2.54
N GLU A 966 26.80 52.01 2.55
CA GLU A 966 25.34 52.04 2.50
C GLU A 966 24.78 51.62 1.15
N GLN A 967 25.51 51.88 0.05
CA GLN A 967 25.18 51.35 -1.28
C GLN A 967 25.17 49.81 -1.30
N LEU A 968 26.17 49.18 -0.67
CA LEU A 968 26.20 47.72 -0.52
C LEU A 968 25.06 47.22 0.37
N HIS A 969 24.73 47.97 1.43
CA HIS A 969 23.62 47.63 2.32
C HIS A 969 22.26 47.67 1.59
N VAL A 970 21.99 48.72 0.81
CA VAL A 970 20.77 48.85 0.00
C VAL A 970 20.66 47.74 -1.03
N LYS A 971 21.77 47.39 -1.69
CA LYS A 971 21.81 46.27 -2.63
C LYS A 971 21.39 44.96 -1.93
N GLY A 972 21.92 44.70 -0.73
CA GLY A 972 21.53 43.55 0.07
C GLY A 972 20.06 43.56 0.51
N LEU A 973 19.49 44.73 0.85
CA LEU A 973 18.07 44.87 1.18
C LEU A 973 17.17 44.55 -0.02
N LEU A 974 17.54 45.01 -1.23
CA LEU A 974 16.81 44.75 -2.47
C LEU A 974 16.87 43.27 -2.89
N GLU A 975 18.04 42.62 -2.77
CA GLU A 975 18.20 41.18 -3.03
C GLU A 975 17.37 40.35 -2.03
N LYS A 976 17.35 40.75 -0.75
CA LYS A 976 16.52 40.11 0.28
C LYS A 976 15.03 40.26 -0.04
N PHE A 977 14.60 41.46 -0.43
CA PHE A 977 13.22 41.74 -0.80
C PHE A 977 12.78 40.88 -2.01
N GLU A 978 13.61 40.78 -3.05
CA GLU A 978 13.34 39.91 -4.20
C GLU A 978 13.19 38.44 -3.77
N THR A 979 14.10 37.95 -2.93
CA THR A 979 14.06 36.57 -2.41
C THR A 979 12.77 36.29 -1.61
N GLN A 980 12.32 37.26 -0.81
CA GLN A 980 11.06 37.15 -0.05
C GLN A 980 9.84 37.10 -0.97
N LEU A 981 9.80 37.88 -2.05
CA LEU A 981 8.70 37.84 -3.01
C LEU A 981 8.53 36.45 -3.64
N TYR A 982 9.61 35.77 -3.99
CA TYR A 982 9.54 34.39 -4.48
C TYR A 982 9.08 33.40 -3.40
N SER A 983 9.49 33.59 -2.14
CA SER A 983 9.00 32.78 -1.02
C SER A 983 7.48 32.94 -0.85
N TYR A 984 6.98 34.17 -0.92
CA TYR A 984 5.55 34.45 -0.82
C TYR A 984 4.76 33.89 -2.00
N LEU A 985 5.31 33.98 -3.21
CA LEU A 985 4.72 33.36 -4.40
C LEU A 985 4.59 31.84 -4.21
N LYS A 986 5.64 31.18 -3.73
CA LYS A 986 5.62 29.75 -3.44
C LYS A 986 4.57 29.40 -2.40
N HIS A 987 4.50 30.14 -1.30
CA HIS A 987 3.49 29.91 -0.25
C HIS A 987 2.06 30.13 -0.74
N ALA A 988 1.84 31.04 -1.69
CA ALA A 988 0.54 31.26 -2.30
C ALA A 988 0.10 30.12 -3.24
N LEU A 989 1.04 29.48 -3.95
CA LEU A 989 0.73 28.46 -4.96
C LEU A 989 0.80 27.02 -4.44
N ASP A 990 1.61 26.73 -3.40
CA ASP A 990 1.74 25.39 -2.81
C ASP A 990 0.39 24.79 -2.35
N PRO A 991 -0.51 25.54 -1.65
CA PRO A 991 -1.82 25.04 -1.29
C PRO A 991 -2.69 24.68 -2.50
N LEU A 992 -2.56 25.41 -3.61
CA LEU A 992 -3.28 25.12 -4.84
C LEU A 992 -2.76 23.84 -5.51
N HIS A 993 -1.44 23.64 -5.53
CA HIS A 993 -0.84 22.38 -5.98
C HIS A 993 -1.29 21.20 -5.11
N GLN A 994 -1.34 21.35 -3.79
CA GLN A 994 -1.81 20.28 -2.88
C GLN A 994 -3.27 19.89 -3.10
N MET A 995 -4.13 20.78 -3.60
CA MET A 995 -5.52 20.43 -3.93
C MET A 995 -5.63 19.47 -5.11
N VAL A 996 -4.62 19.43 -5.98
CA VAL A 996 -4.52 18.48 -7.09
C VAL A 996 -4.20 17.06 -6.61
N TYR A 997 -3.50 16.94 -5.48
CA TYR A 997 -2.93 15.67 -4.98
C TYR A 997 -3.52 15.18 -3.65
N SER A 998 -4.29 16.01 -2.93
CA SER A 998 -4.78 15.67 -1.58
C SER A 998 -5.88 14.62 -1.60
N LYS A 999 -5.66 13.53 -0.84
CA LYS A 999 -6.68 12.58 -0.41
C LYS A 999 -7.60 13.28 0.60
N GLN A 1000 -8.81 13.68 0.21
CA GLN A 1000 -9.82 14.04 1.19
C GLN A 1000 -10.46 12.75 1.70
N HIS A 1001 -10.17 12.39 2.95
CA HIS A 1001 -10.95 11.39 3.68
C HIS A 1001 -12.38 11.89 3.89
N THR A 1002 -13.23 11.74 2.87
CA THR A 1002 -14.67 11.69 3.07
C THR A 1002 -15.02 10.27 3.48
N VAL A 1003 -15.25 10.07 4.78
CA VAL A 1003 -15.90 8.85 5.29
C VAL A 1003 -17.35 8.88 4.82
N LYS A 1004 -17.60 8.56 3.55
CA LYS A 1004 -18.94 8.16 3.10
C LYS A 1004 -19.15 6.72 3.57
N LYS A 1005 -20.01 6.56 4.56
CA LYS A 1005 -20.64 5.27 4.90
C LYS A 1005 -21.23 4.68 3.62
N SER A 1006 -20.58 3.67 3.07
CA SER A 1006 -21.16 2.80 2.06
C SER A 1006 -22.47 2.22 2.61
N LYS A 1007 -23.59 2.74 2.14
CA LYS A 1007 -24.85 2.00 2.14
C LYS A 1007 -24.67 0.84 1.19
N LYS A 1008 -24.17 -0.30 1.70
CA LYS A 1008 -24.35 -1.59 1.04
C LYS A 1008 -25.85 -1.89 1.02
N THR A 1009 -26.50 -1.60 -0.10
CA THR A 1009 -27.76 -2.22 -0.51
C THR A 1009 -27.50 -3.68 -0.89
N GLY A 1010 -27.13 -4.49 0.11
CA GLY A 1010 -27.15 -5.95 0.01
C GLY A 1010 -28.48 -6.45 0.56
N LYS A 1011 -29.35 -6.94 -0.32
CA LYS A 1011 -30.60 -7.63 0.07
C LYS A 1011 -30.28 -8.72 1.10
N ALA A 1012 -30.78 -8.54 2.32
CA ALA A 1012 -30.57 -9.44 3.43
C ALA A 1012 -31.23 -10.80 3.16
N LYS A 1013 -30.43 -11.88 3.16
CA LYS A 1013 -30.92 -13.18 3.63
C LYS A 1013 -30.87 -13.14 5.16
N GLN A 1014 -32.02 -13.34 5.80
CA GLN A 1014 -32.13 -13.40 7.26
C GLN A 1014 -31.24 -14.52 7.84
N PRO A 1015 -30.38 -14.24 8.84
CA PRO A 1015 -29.79 -15.27 9.67
C PRO A 1015 -30.55 -15.41 11.00
N SER A 1016 -30.64 -16.65 11.47
CA SER A 1016 -31.38 -17.12 12.65
C SER A 1016 -31.07 -16.39 13.96
N PHE A 1017 -32.09 -16.35 14.82
CA PHE A 1017 -32.19 -15.73 16.15
C PHE A 1017 -30.95 -15.94 17.07
N ALA A 1018 -30.24 -17.07 16.97
CA ALA A 1018 -29.08 -17.39 17.81
C ALA A 1018 -27.85 -16.46 17.63
N LYS A 1019 -27.69 -15.81 16.46
CA LYS A 1019 -26.54 -14.89 16.22
C LYS A 1019 -26.76 -13.48 16.78
N LYS A 1020 -28.00 -13.07 17.08
CA LYS A 1020 -28.31 -11.75 17.66
C LYS A 1020 -28.00 -11.69 19.17
N THR A 1021 -28.10 -12.81 19.88
CA THR A 1021 -27.89 -12.87 21.34
C THR A 1021 -26.41 -12.85 21.70
N ILE A 1022 -25.57 -13.56 20.93
CA ILE A 1022 -24.13 -13.66 21.18
C ILE A 1022 -23.41 -12.32 20.92
N ALA A 1023 -23.84 -11.56 19.92
CA ALA A 1023 -23.30 -10.22 19.65
C ALA A 1023 -23.70 -9.18 20.72
N LYS A 1024 -24.87 -9.33 21.37
CA LYS A 1024 -25.29 -8.45 22.47
C LYS A 1024 -24.54 -8.73 23.77
N ILE A 1025 -24.23 -9.99 24.07
CA ILE A 1025 -23.48 -10.37 25.27
C ILE A 1025 -22.00 -9.97 25.16
N GLY A 1026 -21.38 -10.17 24.00
CA GLY A 1026 -19.99 -9.74 23.76
C GLY A 1026 -19.82 -8.21 23.84
N ASN A 1027 -20.79 -7.45 23.34
CA ASN A 1027 -20.75 -5.98 23.43
C ASN A 1027 -21.07 -5.45 24.83
N PHE A 1028 -21.82 -6.19 25.66
CA PHE A 1028 -22.09 -5.81 27.05
C PHE A 1028 -20.87 -6.06 27.95
N LEU A 1029 -20.19 -7.21 27.77
CA LEU A 1029 -18.97 -7.55 28.52
C LEU A 1029 -17.79 -6.63 28.15
N ASN A 1030 -17.62 -6.29 26.87
CA ASN A 1030 -16.59 -5.33 26.46
C ASN A 1030 -16.84 -3.91 27.00
N LYS A 1031 -18.11 -3.47 27.11
CA LYS A 1031 -18.44 -2.15 27.66
C LYS A 1031 -18.19 -2.07 29.17
N GLN A 1032 -18.47 -3.13 29.91
CA GLN A 1032 -18.21 -3.22 31.35
C GLN A 1032 -16.72 -3.37 31.66
N PHE A 1033 -15.98 -4.16 30.87
CA PHE A 1033 -14.53 -4.36 31.07
C PHE A 1033 -13.72 -3.09 30.77
N VAL A 1034 -14.13 -2.30 29.77
CA VAL A 1034 -13.47 -1.02 29.41
C VAL A 1034 -13.76 0.07 30.45
N ASN A 1035 -14.97 0.09 31.04
CA ASN A 1035 -15.32 1.07 32.09
C ASN A 1035 -14.66 0.79 33.45
N VAL A 1036 -14.24 -0.46 33.72
CA VAL A 1036 -13.57 -0.85 34.99
C VAL A 1036 -12.06 -0.65 34.92
N VAL A 1037 -11.45 -0.63 33.73
CA VAL A 1037 -9.98 -0.59 33.55
C VAL A 1037 -9.42 0.80 33.21
N TYR A 1038 -10.24 1.81 32.90
CA TYR A 1038 -9.75 3.17 32.61
C TYR A 1038 -10.64 4.27 33.19
N SER A 1039 -10.56 4.49 34.51
CA SER A 1039 -11.22 5.62 35.18
C SER A 1039 -10.27 6.68 35.72
N GLN A 1040 -8.96 6.61 35.47
CA GLN A 1040 -8.05 7.66 35.92
C GLN A 1040 -6.99 8.04 34.87
N SER A 1041 -7.07 9.32 34.47
CA SER A 1041 -6.03 10.17 33.89
C SER A 1041 -5.73 10.09 32.38
N GLU A 1042 -6.55 10.80 31.59
CA GLU A 1042 -6.16 11.27 30.24
C GLU A 1042 -5.01 12.30 30.28
N GLY A 1043 -4.80 12.99 31.42
CA GLY A 1043 -3.76 14.02 31.57
C GLY A 1043 -2.34 13.47 31.64
N ILE A 1044 -2.12 12.31 32.25
CA ILE A 1044 -0.79 11.69 32.38
C ILE A 1044 -0.34 11.05 31.05
N MET A 1045 -1.27 10.51 30.26
CA MET A 1045 -0.96 10.02 28.90
C MET A 1045 -0.64 11.16 27.91
N LEU A 1046 -1.20 12.35 28.11
CA LEU A 1046 -0.86 13.54 27.32
C LEU A 1046 0.53 14.07 27.69
N ALA A 1047 0.83 14.17 28.99
CA ALA A 1047 2.13 14.66 29.48
C ALA A 1047 3.30 13.74 29.11
N ASN A 1048 3.12 12.41 29.19
CA ASN A 1048 4.13 11.44 28.76
C ASN A 1048 4.30 11.37 27.23
N LYS A 1049 3.25 11.71 26.46
CA LYS A 1049 3.39 11.89 25.00
C LYS A 1049 4.14 13.19 24.69
N LEU A 1050 3.77 14.31 25.32
CA LEU A 1050 4.38 15.61 25.09
C LEU A 1050 5.87 15.64 25.46
N THR A 1051 6.27 14.98 26.55
CA THR A 1051 7.69 14.87 26.94
C THR A 1051 8.50 13.96 26.02
N SER A 1052 7.88 12.96 25.39
CA SER A 1052 8.52 12.17 24.31
C SER A 1052 8.55 12.88 22.95
N PHE A 1053 7.87 14.04 22.81
CA PHE A 1053 7.78 14.82 21.56
C PHE A 1053 8.79 15.98 21.48
N GLU A 1054 9.52 16.30 22.55
CA GLU A 1054 10.51 17.39 22.56
C GLU A 1054 11.94 16.95 22.17
N SER A 1055 12.26 15.65 22.18
CA SER A 1055 13.65 15.19 22.04
C SER A 1055 14.11 14.81 20.63
N GLU A 1056 13.23 14.71 19.62
CA GLU A 1056 13.64 14.33 18.25
C GLU A 1056 12.91 15.17 17.19
N PHE A 1057 13.62 16.15 16.61
CA PHE A 1057 13.11 16.92 15.48
C PHE A 1057 13.04 16.07 14.20
N LYS A 1058 11.81 15.84 13.69
CA LYS A 1058 11.38 16.04 12.29
C LYS A 1058 9.88 15.74 12.20
N VAL A 1059 9.07 16.78 12.40
CA VAL A 1059 7.61 16.70 12.26
C VAL A 1059 7.29 16.45 10.78
N SER A 1060 6.70 15.30 10.47
CA SER A 1060 6.12 15.06 9.15
C SER A 1060 4.85 15.91 8.99
N ASN A 1061 4.67 16.52 7.81
CA ASN A 1061 3.46 17.27 7.45
C ASN A 1061 2.16 16.45 7.61
N GLN A 1062 2.28 15.13 7.71
CA GLN A 1062 1.19 14.17 7.83
C GLN A 1062 0.50 14.21 9.21
N SER A 1063 1.27 14.39 10.29
CA SER A 1063 0.72 14.52 11.65
C SER A 1063 -0.02 15.84 11.86
N ILE A 1064 0.43 16.91 11.19
CA ILE A 1064 -0.25 18.21 11.19
C ILE A 1064 -1.55 18.09 10.38
N GLN A 1065 -1.53 17.40 9.24
CA GLN A 1065 -2.74 17.16 8.42
C GLN A 1065 -3.77 16.29 9.14
N GLU A 1066 -3.37 15.24 9.85
CA GLU A 1066 -4.30 14.42 10.65
C GLU A 1066 -4.90 15.20 11.81
N MET A 1067 -4.13 16.10 12.42
CA MET A 1067 -4.59 17.02 13.46
C MET A 1067 -5.58 18.05 12.89
N ILE A 1068 -5.28 18.65 11.73
CA ILE A 1068 -6.18 19.56 11.01
C ILE A 1068 -7.47 18.84 10.63
N VAL A 1069 -7.40 17.63 10.07
CA VAL A 1069 -8.59 16.85 9.66
C VAL A 1069 -9.44 16.44 10.86
N LYS A 1070 -8.83 16.10 12.01
CA LYS A 1070 -9.57 15.80 13.25
C LYS A 1070 -10.19 17.03 13.91
N LEU A 1071 -9.57 18.20 13.76
CA LEU A 1071 -10.03 19.46 14.35
C LEU A 1071 -10.92 20.29 13.39
N SER A 1072 -10.96 19.93 12.10
CA SER A 1072 -11.79 20.61 11.09
C SER A 1072 -13.27 20.25 11.25
N PRO A 1073 -14.18 21.23 11.31
CA PRO A 1073 -15.61 20.95 11.40
C PRO A 1073 -16.16 20.33 10.10
N TYR A 1074 -17.24 19.56 10.24
CA TYR A 1074 -17.93 18.84 9.15
C TYR A 1074 -18.24 19.75 7.94
N GLU A 1075 -17.97 19.24 6.74
CA GLU A 1075 -17.98 19.96 5.44
C GLU A 1075 -19.30 20.69 5.09
N HIS A 1076 -20.43 20.24 5.66
CA HIS A 1076 -21.75 20.87 5.46
C HIS A 1076 -22.00 22.09 6.37
N SER A 1077 -21.22 22.26 7.44
CA SER A 1077 -21.32 23.39 8.37
C SER A 1077 -20.43 24.56 7.93
N GLY A 1078 -19.31 24.28 7.26
CA GLY A 1078 -18.35 25.29 6.79
C GLY A 1078 -18.91 26.25 5.73
N ARG A 1079 -19.80 25.77 4.85
CA ARG A 1079 -20.45 26.60 3.81
C ARG A 1079 -21.44 27.63 4.35
N LYS A 1080 -21.86 27.54 5.62
CA LYS A 1080 -22.74 28.50 6.28
C LYS A 1080 -21.98 29.52 7.13
N ILE A 1081 -20.66 29.42 7.21
CA ILE A 1081 -19.87 30.33 8.03
C ILE A 1081 -19.68 31.63 7.24
N PRO A 1082 -20.13 32.78 7.75
CA PRO A 1082 -19.92 34.06 7.07
C PRO A 1082 -18.43 34.33 6.86
N PHE A 1083 -18.09 34.98 5.73
CA PHE A 1083 -16.75 35.33 5.28
C PHE A 1083 -15.80 35.87 6.39
N TYR A 1084 -16.35 36.53 7.41
CA TYR A 1084 -15.62 37.10 8.55
C TYR A 1084 -14.91 36.09 9.46
N TYR A 1085 -15.34 34.84 9.51
CA TYR A 1085 -14.60 33.84 10.31
C TYR A 1085 -13.31 33.40 9.64
N VAL A 1086 -13.16 33.60 8.33
CA VAL A 1086 -11.92 33.30 7.61
C VAL A 1086 -10.83 34.32 7.95
N SER A 1087 -11.18 35.60 8.19
CA SER A 1087 -10.20 36.61 8.62
C SER A 1087 -9.72 36.45 10.07
N LEU A 1088 -10.45 35.69 10.90
CA LEU A 1088 -10.02 35.32 12.24
C LEU A 1088 -8.82 34.37 12.24
N PHE A 1089 -8.64 33.63 11.15
CA PHE A 1089 -7.52 32.71 10.95
C PHE A 1089 -6.37 33.33 10.12
N SER A 1090 -6.60 34.46 9.42
CA SER A 1090 -5.55 35.16 8.65
C SER A 1090 -4.76 36.19 9.46
N GLY A 1091 -5.21 36.55 10.67
CA GLY A 1091 -4.53 37.53 11.53
C GLY A 1091 -4.47 38.98 11.00
N SER A 1092 -5.07 39.25 9.83
CA SER A 1092 -4.98 40.56 9.16
C SER A 1092 -6.11 41.52 9.58
N THR A 1093 -5.79 42.82 9.72
CA THR A 1093 -6.75 43.87 10.14
C THR A 1093 -7.07 44.89 9.03
N THR A 1094 -6.71 44.58 7.78
CA THR A 1094 -6.86 45.46 6.62
C THR A 1094 -8.27 45.34 6.02
N LEU A 1095 -9.00 46.45 5.99
CA LEU A 1095 -10.32 46.57 5.38
C LEU A 1095 -10.19 46.85 3.88
N SER A 1096 -10.52 45.86 3.03
CA SER A 1096 -10.88 46.11 1.63
C SER A 1096 -12.37 46.46 1.57
N LYS A 1097 -12.73 47.52 0.83
CA LYS A 1097 -14.14 47.92 0.63
C LYS A 1097 -14.95 46.83 -0.06
N ASP A 1098 -14.31 46.03 -0.91
CA ASP A 1098 -14.97 44.97 -1.70
C ASP A 1098 -15.24 43.69 -0.88
N LEU A 1099 -14.72 43.62 0.36
CA LEU A 1099 -14.81 42.46 1.24
C LEU A 1099 -15.62 42.76 2.53
N TRP A 1100 -16.30 43.90 2.60
CA TRP A 1100 -17.12 44.31 3.74
C TRP A 1100 -18.58 43.87 3.59
N ILE A 1101 -19.13 43.18 4.60
CA ILE A 1101 -20.55 42.88 4.76
C ILE A 1101 -21.12 43.80 5.85
N GLU A 1102 -22.21 44.50 5.51
CA GLU A 1102 -22.86 45.45 6.40
C GLU A 1102 -23.45 44.79 7.64
N ARG A 1103 -23.38 45.50 8.77
CA ARG A 1103 -23.99 45.13 10.05
C ARG A 1103 -25.02 46.18 10.43
N PRO A 1104 -26.20 46.17 9.78
CA PRO A 1104 -27.11 47.30 9.81
C PRO A 1104 -27.60 47.63 11.22
N LYS A 1105 -27.75 46.63 12.11
CA LYS A 1105 -28.17 46.85 13.50
C LYS A 1105 -27.10 47.57 14.33
N GLU A 1106 -25.90 47.02 14.38
CA GLU A 1106 -24.78 47.58 15.14
C GLU A 1106 -24.29 48.91 14.55
N GLN A 1107 -24.40 49.06 13.23
CA GLN A 1107 -24.11 50.32 12.54
C GLN A 1107 -25.16 51.38 12.85
N GLN A 1108 -26.46 51.05 12.86
CA GLN A 1108 -27.51 52.00 13.29
C GLN A 1108 -27.31 52.44 14.74
N GLU A 1109 -26.94 51.53 15.62
CA GLU A 1109 -26.72 51.82 17.03
C GLU A 1109 -25.49 52.72 17.24
N ALA A 1110 -24.38 52.40 16.57
CA ALA A 1110 -23.20 53.26 16.53
C ALA A 1110 -23.53 54.64 15.93
N GLN A 1111 -24.35 54.70 14.88
CA GLN A 1111 -24.73 55.95 14.23
C GLN A 1111 -25.60 56.83 15.13
N ARG A 1112 -26.59 56.27 15.84
CA ARG A 1112 -27.38 57.01 16.83
C ARG A 1112 -26.52 57.59 17.96
N ILE A 1113 -25.53 56.84 18.42
CA ILE A 1113 -24.61 57.30 19.49
C ILE A 1113 -23.67 58.39 18.97
N ILE A 1114 -23.17 58.26 17.74
CA ILE A 1114 -22.33 59.28 17.10
C ILE A 1114 -23.13 60.55 16.78
N GLU A 1115 -24.42 60.45 16.43
CA GLU A 1115 -25.30 61.61 16.26
C GLU A 1115 -25.55 62.35 17.58
N ARG A 1116 -25.71 61.62 18.70
CA ARG A 1116 -25.76 62.22 20.04
C ARG A 1116 -24.45 62.91 20.42
N PHE A 1117 -23.31 62.33 20.04
CA PHE A 1117 -22.01 62.98 20.22
C PHE A 1117 -21.90 64.28 19.40
N LYS A 1118 -22.33 64.25 18.14
CA LYS A 1118 -22.36 65.44 17.27
C LYS A 1118 -23.31 66.53 17.76
N SER A 1119 -24.34 66.20 18.54
CA SER A 1119 -25.25 67.17 19.16
C SER A 1119 -24.79 67.70 20.52
N GLY A 1120 -23.54 67.43 20.93
CA GLY A 1120 -22.90 68.05 22.09
C GLY A 1120 -22.91 67.22 23.38
N PHE A 1121 -23.37 65.96 23.33
CA PHE A 1121 -23.32 65.06 24.49
C PHE A 1121 -22.01 64.26 24.52
N SER A 1122 -21.36 64.20 25.69
CA SER A 1122 -20.19 63.36 25.91
C SER A 1122 -20.58 61.92 26.27
N GLY A 1123 -19.82 60.92 25.80
CA GLY A 1123 -20.09 59.52 26.07
C GLY A 1123 -19.06 58.57 25.45
N ALA A 1124 -19.20 57.26 25.74
CA ALA A 1124 -18.31 56.21 25.22
C ALA A 1124 -19.10 55.16 24.43
N LEU A 1125 -18.63 54.81 23.23
CA LEU A 1125 -19.12 53.66 22.46
C LEU A 1125 -18.23 52.45 22.75
N ILE A 1126 -18.77 51.47 23.47
CA ILE A 1126 -18.03 50.24 23.81
C ILE A 1126 -18.41 49.13 22.85
N ILE A 1127 -17.43 48.59 22.12
CA ILE A 1127 -17.61 47.45 21.22
C ILE A 1127 -17.01 46.21 21.90
N SER A 1128 -17.87 45.33 22.41
CA SER A 1128 -17.50 44.12 23.16
C SER A 1128 -17.81 42.82 22.40
N GLY A 1129 -17.26 41.70 22.87
CA GLY A 1129 -17.34 40.38 22.22
C GLY A 1129 -16.12 39.51 22.49
N ASP A 1130 -16.11 38.27 21.99
CA ASP A 1130 -15.06 37.26 22.30
C ASP A 1130 -13.72 37.48 21.58
N ARG A 1131 -12.61 36.96 22.13
CA ARG A 1131 -11.29 37.05 21.47
C ARG A 1131 -11.40 36.58 20.02
N ASN A 1132 -10.83 37.37 19.09
CA ASN A 1132 -10.96 37.13 17.64
C ASN A 1132 -12.43 37.13 17.18
N SER A 1133 -13.24 38.15 17.49
CA SER A 1133 -14.61 38.28 16.95
C SER A 1133 -14.78 39.43 15.92
N GLY A 1134 -13.67 40.01 15.44
CA GLY A 1134 -13.70 41.09 14.44
C GLY A 1134 -14.00 42.50 14.98
N LYS A 1135 -14.05 42.71 16.30
CA LYS A 1135 -14.35 44.01 16.94
C LYS A 1135 -13.47 45.16 16.47
N THR A 1136 -12.16 44.91 16.34
CA THR A 1136 -11.19 45.91 15.90
C THR A 1136 -11.46 46.37 14.48
N THR A 1137 -11.94 45.47 13.62
CA THR A 1137 -12.31 45.79 12.24
C THR A 1137 -13.60 46.62 12.21
N LEU A 1138 -14.59 46.26 13.03
CA LEU A 1138 -15.85 47.02 13.16
C LEU A 1138 -15.62 48.42 13.73
N SER A 1139 -14.75 48.58 14.74
CA SER A 1139 -14.43 49.89 15.31
C SER A 1139 -13.73 50.80 14.30
N LYS A 1140 -12.78 50.26 13.54
CA LYS A 1140 -12.10 50.98 12.45
C LYS A 1140 -13.06 51.39 11.34
N TYR A 1141 -14.01 50.52 10.98
CA TYR A 1141 -15.05 50.85 10.00
C TYR A 1141 -15.94 51.99 10.49
N ILE A 1142 -16.49 51.90 11.70
CA ILE A 1142 -17.33 52.96 12.30
C ILE A 1142 -16.58 54.30 12.36
N ALA A 1143 -15.34 54.29 12.84
CA ALA A 1143 -14.48 55.48 12.91
C ALA A 1143 -14.26 56.11 11.53
N LYS A 1144 -13.90 55.29 10.52
CA LYS A 1144 -13.60 55.78 9.16
C LYS A 1144 -14.84 56.27 8.40
N THR A 1145 -16.01 55.71 8.68
CA THR A 1145 -17.23 55.93 7.88
C THR A 1145 -18.15 56.98 8.51
N LEU A 1146 -18.29 57.01 9.84
CA LEU A 1146 -19.23 57.90 10.55
C LEU A 1146 -18.57 59.15 11.16
N LEU A 1147 -17.24 59.15 11.29
CA LEU A 1147 -16.42 60.27 11.79
C LEU A 1147 -15.27 60.68 10.82
N PRO A 1148 -15.52 60.84 9.51
CA PRO A 1148 -14.47 61.10 8.52
C PRO A 1148 -13.75 62.45 8.69
N SER A 1149 -14.36 63.42 9.37
CA SER A 1149 -13.87 64.81 9.52
C SER A 1149 -13.23 65.10 10.89
N TYR A 1150 -13.05 64.08 11.74
CA TYR A 1150 -12.56 64.24 13.11
C TYR A 1150 -11.13 63.68 13.25
N ASN A 1151 -10.30 64.35 14.05
CA ASN A 1151 -8.97 63.84 14.39
C ASN A 1151 -9.08 62.56 15.22
N LEU A 1152 -8.64 61.45 14.63
CA LEU A 1152 -8.81 60.11 15.18
C LEU A 1152 -7.53 59.65 15.86
N HIS A 1153 -7.57 59.57 17.19
CA HIS A 1153 -6.46 59.07 18.00
C HIS A 1153 -6.71 57.60 18.36
N ILE A 1154 -5.86 56.70 17.85
CA ILE A 1154 -5.96 55.26 18.12
C ILE A 1154 -4.95 54.88 19.20
N VAL A 1155 -5.44 54.62 20.42
CA VAL A 1155 -4.62 54.14 21.54
C VAL A 1155 -4.69 52.61 21.56
N ARG A 1156 -3.53 51.94 21.43
CA ARG A 1156 -3.42 50.48 21.56
C ARG A 1156 -3.11 50.13 23.00
N ALA A 1157 -3.72 49.06 23.53
CA ALA A 1157 -3.35 48.55 24.85
C ALA A 1157 -1.87 48.08 24.85
N PRO A 1158 -1.09 48.36 25.90
CA PRO A 1158 0.29 47.90 26.02
C PRO A 1158 0.34 46.37 26.12
N LYS A 1159 1.45 45.78 25.64
CA LYS A 1159 1.65 44.31 25.55
C LYS A 1159 1.55 43.58 26.91
N GLY A 1160 1.60 44.28 28.05
CA GLY A 1160 1.58 43.72 29.41
C GLY A 1160 0.21 43.68 30.12
N GLY A 1161 -0.89 44.12 29.48
CA GLY A 1161 -2.20 44.22 30.14
C GLY A 1161 -2.40 45.54 30.89
N SER A 1162 -3.67 45.90 31.10
CA SER A 1162 -4.12 47.26 31.41
C SER A 1162 -4.28 47.58 32.91
N THR A 1163 -3.39 47.09 33.78
CA THR A 1163 -3.48 47.38 35.23
C THR A 1163 -2.39 48.31 35.78
N ASN A 1164 -1.49 48.84 34.94
CA ASN A 1164 -0.53 49.87 35.34
C ASN A 1164 -0.59 51.09 34.40
N VAL A 1165 -1.68 51.83 34.45
CA VAL A 1165 -1.76 53.24 34.03
C VAL A 1165 -2.23 54.05 35.22
#